data_AF-A0A835UGP4-F1
#
_entry.id   AF-A0A835UGP4-F1
#
_cell.length_a   1.000
_cell.length_b   1.000
_cell.length_c   1.000
_cell.angle_alpha   90.00
_cell.angle_beta   90.00
_cell.angle_gamma   90.00
#
_symmetry.space_group_name_H-M   'P 1'
#
loop_
_entity.id
_entity.type
_entity.pdbx_description
1 polymer ?
#
loop_
_entity_poly.entity_id
_entity_poly.type
_entity_poly.pdbx_seq_one_letter_code
_entity_poly.pdbx_strand_id
1 'polypeptide(L)'
;MVRHVERRSGDQDRLQHNTKHQQNGSANPANQAKPSYLIHTQPQQGPQSCVNLLRKASLPKPSSSSYYALQWAAIKQLQLRNIIEHGGDVNADNTRRQLYTGRRFEGSYLLLKCFLQSGARVEASDLNGYRSNATRVNGMFFGMGACNGKLAKIGYSPILLAFVIVLIVLFINSVLDAPNFTKVTAAVALWGWIGVSLAFASLFMFYRCSSKDPGYIKPRLERYSSKGVDDTLFSIDPYSSPLWTGNWSQLCPTCKIIRPVRSKHCPVCKHCVEQFDHHCPWISNCVGKKNKWDFFVFLCMGTLTALLGAGITVYRIFTGSPIHPSSGRWMHHMMTEHLGAIAFLVMDVILLIGALVLTITQASQIAGNITTNEVANALREKRKSQQMLLPPDPKKDGVSMDDRTGSSHPEGSEIGRQELLVYSHVSPHSNIIFNHEFSDSLQFWHAICCHAYVASIKSGLFHGIPAKLGESYAVVTHRTQCWQGLEQDITERVTSGTKYNVLAIIRVHGNFSEATGVQATLRLENPGFATDYLCIGRKSTMEDIWEKLEGSFTLTSLPKRLVFYLEGPPPGVNLLINSVAIFPTSPCDSGEITSYFPSGDGSIIRNPFFEEGLNNWSARGCRLSLHDSMGDGKVLPFNGRYFASASGRKESWNGVQQDITGQLHRKLAYEVIAEVRIFGNSTGAEVRSTLWVESPNGREHYISIGKVHASDSEWLRLQGKFLLNGDVSKAIIFLEGPPFGTDILVNSLIVKRAENLSSGLPPMLENVSFGVNVIENSNLSQGLRYWSPLGSCTLSIAKGSPRLLPPSIGSIGHYEQLSGLYIVASNRMETWMGPSQNITKKLVLHLTYQIAAWVRVGPGANGPQIVNLAIDVDNQWINGGHVQVVDEKWQEITGSFRIEKQPSKVIVYLQGPSAGVDLMIAGFHMFPVDRKARFSSLKEKTDKVRKRDVVLKFPEVNGEDASNTFVRIRQLKNSFPFGSCISRSNIENEEFVDFFVKNFNWAVFGNEMKWYHTEPERGRYNYKDADEMVDFCKKHGIDTRGHCIFWEVEDAVQQWVKSLEKGDLMTAVQRRLEGLLLRFKGKFKHYDVNNEMLHGSFYRDRLGEDIHAYMFREAQAGSLSYPLRE
;
A
#
# COMPACT_ATOMS: atom_id res chain seq x y z
N MET A 1 15.96 55.31 -51.41
CA MET A 1 15.88 56.67 -50.81
C MET A 1 16.69 56.63 -49.51
N VAL A 2 17.81 57.36 -49.38
CA VAL A 2 17.93 58.78 -48.93
C VAL A 2 17.56 58.90 -47.43
N ARG A 3 18.42 59.37 -46.49
CA ARG A 3 19.83 59.85 -46.54
C ARG A 3 20.51 59.78 -45.13
N HIS A 4 21.81 59.46 -45.11
CA HIS A 4 22.94 60.05 -44.34
C HIS A 4 22.78 60.89 -43.02
N VAL A 5 23.71 60.60 -42.06
CA VAL A 5 24.73 61.53 -41.42
C VAL A 5 24.53 62.18 -40.00
N GLU A 6 25.41 61.74 -39.08
CA GLU A 6 26.24 62.44 -38.04
C GLU A 6 25.78 63.18 -36.74
N ARG A 7 26.59 62.92 -35.68
CA ARG A 7 27.22 63.77 -34.61
C ARG A 7 26.43 64.68 -33.61
N ARG A 8 26.53 64.28 -32.33
CA ARG A 8 27.13 64.98 -31.15
C ARG A 8 26.83 66.48 -30.80
N SER A 9 26.15 66.65 -29.66
CA SER A 9 26.51 67.43 -28.42
C SER A 9 26.60 68.98 -28.35
N GLY A 10 25.99 69.55 -27.31
CA GLY A 10 26.20 70.91 -26.72
C GLY A 10 24.88 71.69 -26.45
N ASP A 11 24.73 72.63 -25.49
CA ASP A 11 25.51 72.99 -24.28
C ASP A 11 24.70 74.00 -23.38
N GLN A 12 25.19 74.35 -22.16
CA GLN A 12 24.96 75.63 -21.39
C GLN A 12 23.57 75.96 -20.74
N ASP A 13 23.41 76.77 -19.65
CA ASP A 13 24.34 77.44 -18.69
C ASP A 13 23.69 77.89 -17.32
N ARG A 14 24.52 78.18 -16.27
CA ARG A 14 24.38 79.08 -15.05
C ARG A 14 23.12 79.08 -14.11
N LEU A 15 23.09 79.45 -12.81
CA LEU A 15 23.94 79.75 -11.60
C LEU A 15 22.96 79.77 -10.34
N GLN A 16 23.10 80.17 -9.05
CA GLN A 16 24.04 80.76 -8.03
C GLN A 16 23.39 80.51 -6.60
N HIS A 17 23.74 80.92 -5.36
CA HIS A 17 24.81 81.66 -4.61
C HIS A 17 24.71 81.38 -3.07
N ASN A 18 25.80 81.54 -2.28
CA ASN A 18 25.89 82.01 -0.84
C ASN A 18 25.15 81.33 0.37
N THR A 19 25.66 81.21 1.61
CA THR A 19 27.03 81.27 2.24
C THR A 19 27.04 80.74 3.73
N LYS A 20 28.25 80.52 4.32
CA LYS A 20 28.61 80.22 5.76
C LYS A 20 28.39 78.75 6.25
N HIS A 21 29.21 78.12 7.11
CA HIS A 21 30.58 78.38 7.67
C HIS A 21 31.30 77.05 8.07
N GLN A 22 32.55 76.84 7.62
CA GLN A 22 33.80 76.41 8.33
C GLN A 22 33.83 75.29 9.43
N GLN A 23 34.94 74.54 9.68
CA GLN A 23 36.34 74.63 9.20
C GLN A 23 37.13 73.28 9.16
N ASN A 24 38.27 73.32 8.43
CA ASN A 24 39.22 72.29 7.92
C ASN A 24 39.90 71.27 8.89
N GLY A 25 40.47 70.17 8.33
CA GLY A 25 41.40 69.27 9.06
C GLY A 25 42.05 68.02 8.37
N SER A 26 42.81 68.17 7.27
CA SER A 26 43.88 67.25 6.74
C SER A 26 43.66 65.75 6.35
N ALA A 27 44.19 65.39 5.17
CA ALA A 27 44.97 64.18 4.76
C ALA A 27 44.46 62.71 4.80
N ASN A 28 44.57 62.08 3.61
CA ASN A 28 44.82 60.67 3.18
C ASN A 28 45.40 59.60 4.16
N PRO A 29 45.38 58.27 3.82
CA PRO A 29 44.68 57.54 2.73
C PRO A 29 44.05 56.16 3.12
N ALA A 30 43.60 55.40 2.10
CA ALA A 30 43.13 53.99 2.08
C ALA A 30 41.67 53.71 2.52
N ASN A 31 40.94 52.72 1.99
CA ASN A 31 41.29 51.68 1.00
C ASN A 31 40.17 51.44 -0.04
N GLN A 32 40.46 50.70 -1.13
CA GLN A 32 39.64 50.64 -2.36
C GLN A 32 38.24 50.03 -2.21
N ALA A 33 37.21 50.75 -2.68
CA ALA A 33 35.92 50.17 -3.07
C ALA A 33 35.97 49.72 -4.55
N LYS A 34 35.46 48.53 -4.88
CA LYS A 34 35.46 47.96 -6.24
C LYS A 34 34.05 47.86 -6.83
N PRO A 35 33.89 48.04 -8.16
CA PRO A 35 32.59 48.04 -8.83
C PRO A 35 31.96 46.63 -8.94
N SER A 36 30.64 46.61 -9.05
CA SER A 36 29.83 45.41 -9.27
C SER A 36 29.82 44.98 -10.75
N TYR A 37 30.31 43.78 -11.06
CA TYR A 37 30.20 43.20 -12.39
C TYR A 37 28.93 42.35 -12.54
N LEU A 38 28.02 42.78 -13.42
CA LEU A 38 27.06 41.87 -14.06
C LEU A 38 27.79 40.99 -15.08
N ILE A 39 27.34 39.76 -15.26
CA ILE A 39 27.76 38.89 -16.38
C ILE A 39 26.52 38.42 -17.13
N HIS A 40 26.32 38.96 -18.33
CA HIS A 40 25.55 38.30 -19.38
C HIS A 40 26.46 37.28 -20.10
N THR A 41 25.93 36.12 -20.47
CA THR A 41 26.57 35.19 -21.41
C THR A 41 25.55 34.65 -22.41
N GLN A 42 25.97 34.54 -23.68
CA GLN A 42 25.16 34.00 -24.78
C GLN A 42 25.33 32.47 -24.90
N PRO A 43 24.34 31.74 -25.44
CA PRO A 43 24.41 30.27 -25.55
C PRO A 43 25.02 29.80 -26.89
N GLN A 44 26.34 29.94 -27.06
CA GLN A 44 27.09 29.18 -28.07
C GLN A 44 28.48 28.77 -27.56
N GLN A 45 28.67 27.48 -27.24
CA GLN A 45 29.90 26.66 -27.40
C GLN A 45 29.71 25.29 -26.70
N GLY A 46 30.42 24.27 -27.17
CA GLY A 46 30.21 22.86 -26.79
C GLY A 46 30.86 22.40 -25.45
N PRO A 47 30.73 21.11 -25.08
CA PRO A 47 31.07 20.60 -23.74
C PRO A 47 32.47 20.95 -23.21
N GLN A 48 33.47 20.99 -24.09
CA GLN A 48 34.85 21.34 -23.73
C GLN A 48 35.00 22.80 -23.25
N SER A 49 34.09 23.71 -23.63
CA SER A 49 34.08 25.08 -23.10
C SER A 49 33.52 25.13 -21.69
N CYS A 50 32.50 24.32 -21.35
CA CYS A 50 31.96 24.21 -20.00
C CYS A 50 33.03 23.75 -18.99
N VAL A 51 33.90 22.82 -19.37
CA VAL A 51 35.05 22.40 -18.54
C VAL A 51 36.04 23.56 -18.32
N ASN A 52 36.29 24.38 -19.34
CA ASN A 52 37.16 25.56 -19.22
C ASN A 52 36.49 26.78 -18.54
N LEU A 53 35.16 26.85 -18.53
CA LEU A 53 34.37 27.81 -17.74
C LEU A 53 34.39 27.44 -16.26
N LEU A 54 34.22 26.16 -15.92
CA LEU A 54 34.35 25.64 -14.55
C LEU A 54 35.78 25.82 -14.00
N ARG A 55 36.81 25.80 -14.86
CA ARG A 55 38.20 26.19 -14.49
C ARG A 55 38.40 27.67 -14.18
N LYS A 56 37.49 28.57 -14.62
CA LYS A 56 37.63 30.04 -14.46
C LYS A 56 36.62 30.66 -13.49
N ALA A 57 35.50 29.99 -13.21
CA ALA A 57 34.55 30.40 -12.20
C ALA A 57 35.03 29.97 -10.80
N SER A 58 35.55 30.92 -10.01
CA SER A 58 35.88 30.64 -8.60
C SER A 58 34.62 30.21 -7.84
N LEU A 59 34.71 29.09 -7.13
CA LEU A 59 33.57 28.34 -6.57
C LEU A 59 32.87 28.87 -5.28
N PRO A 60 33.33 29.89 -4.52
CA PRO A 60 32.80 30.17 -3.18
C PRO A 60 31.60 31.13 -3.12
N LYS A 61 30.82 31.35 -4.20
CA LYS A 61 29.63 32.22 -4.19
C LYS A 61 28.34 31.51 -4.63
N PRO A 62 27.19 31.74 -3.95
CA PRO A 62 25.91 31.16 -4.33
C PRO A 62 25.23 31.94 -5.47
N SER A 63 24.28 31.29 -6.13
CA SER A 63 23.36 31.88 -7.12
C SER A 63 22.38 32.89 -6.49
N SER A 64 21.70 33.68 -7.33
CA SER A 64 20.61 34.58 -6.92
C SER A 64 19.48 33.87 -6.15
N SER A 65 19.23 32.60 -6.44
CA SER A 65 18.32 31.73 -5.71
C SER A 65 18.88 31.22 -4.36
N SER A 66 20.01 31.75 -3.90
CA SER A 66 20.72 31.39 -2.65
C SER A 66 21.36 29.99 -2.59
N TYR A 67 21.48 29.27 -3.71
CA TYR A 67 22.10 27.93 -3.76
C TYR A 67 23.48 27.92 -4.43
N TYR A 68 24.39 27.09 -3.91
CA TYR A 68 25.70 26.80 -4.51
C TYR A 68 25.63 25.76 -5.64
N ALA A 69 26.61 25.75 -6.56
CA ALA A 69 26.66 24.81 -7.69
C ALA A 69 26.57 23.33 -7.26
N LEU A 70 27.25 22.97 -6.17
CA LEU A 70 27.26 21.62 -5.62
C LEU A 70 25.89 21.19 -5.04
N GLN A 71 25.10 22.15 -4.55
CA GLN A 71 23.73 21.92 -4.06
C GLN A 71 22.77 21.65 -5.23
N TRP A 72 22.97 22.33 -6.36
CA TRP A 72 22.22 22.08 -7.60
C TRP A 72 22.49 20.68 -8.18
N ALA A 73 23.76 20.31 -8.32
CA ALA A 73 24.15 19.00 -8.85
C ALA A 73 23.61 17.84 -7.98
N ALA A 74 23.67 17.97 -6.65
CA ALA A 74 23.15 16.98 -5.71
C ALA A 74 21.61 16.78 -5.79
N ILE A 75 20.85 17.82 -6.16
CA ILE A 75 19.39 17.75 -6.35
C ILE A 75 19.03 17.05 -7.69
N LYS A 76 19.95 17.03 -8.66
CA LYS A 76 19.75 16.51 -10.02
C LYS A 76 20.43 15.17 -10.32
N GLN A 77 21.17 14.59 -9.36
CA GLN A 77 21.93 13.32 -9.49
C GLN A 77 23.00 13.26 -10.61
N LEU A 78 23.29 14.38 -11.28
CA LEU A 78 24.27 14.44 -12.39
C LEU A 78 25.73 14.41 -11.92
N GLN A 79 26.55 13.58 -12.58
CA GLN A 79 28.03 13.58 -12.68
C GLN A 79 28.83 14.30 -11.56
N LEU A 80 28.54 13.97 -10.30
CA LEU A 80 29.02 14.73 -9.14
C LEU A 80 30.54 14.70 -8.94
N ARG A 81 31.18 13.63 -9.45
CA ARG A 81 32.60 13.32 -9.25
C ARG A 81 33.52 14.41 -9.83
N ASN A 82 33.21 14.84 -11.05
CA ASN A 82 33.99 15.82 -11.81
C ASN A 82 34.07 17.20 -11.11
N ILE A 83 32.98 17.63 -10.46
CA ILE A 83 32.92 18.95 -9.76
C ILE A 83 33.76 18.92 -8.48
N ILE A 84 33.79 17.77 -7.81
CA ILE A 84 34.58 17.54 -6.59
C ILE A 84 36.08 17.42 -6.95
N GLU A 85 36.41 16.68 -8.00
CA GLU A 85 37.79 16.49 -8.50
C GLU A 85 38.41 17.80 -9.04
N HIS A 86 37.60 18.81 -9.37
CA HIS A 86 38.03 20.14 -9.79
C HIS A 86 37.84 21.23 -8.71
N GLY A 87 37.75 20.85 -7.42
CA GLY A 87 37.89 21.79 -6.29
C GLY A 87 36.59 22.38 -5.73
N GLY A 88 35.42 21.79 -5.99
CA GLY A 88 34.16 22.21 -5.39
C GLY A 88 34.11 22.00 -3.87
N ASP A 89 33.90 23.07 -3.09
CA ASP A 89 33.78 22.99 -1.63
C ASP A 89 32.53 22.21 -1.20
N VAL A 90 32.74 21.00 -0.67
CA VAL A 90 31.70 20.12 -0.13
C VAL A 90 31.04 20.63 1.16
N ASN A 91 31.58 21.69 1.76
CA ASN A 91 31.11 22.31 3.01
C ASN A 91 30.42 23.68 2.82
N ALA A 92 30.25 24.14 1.58
CA ALA A 92 29.68 25.46 1.27
C ALA A 92 28.28 25.65 1.89
N ASP A 93 28.19 26.54 2.88
CA ASP A 93 26.99 26.86 3.65
C ASP A 93 26.39 28.20 3.18
N ASN A 94 25.08 28.26 3.02
CA ASN A 94 24.37 29.53 3.01
C ASN A 94 23.42 29.55 4.20
N THR A 95 23.63 30.55 5.07
CA THR A 95 22.95 30.82 6.33
C THR A 95 21.67 30.00 6.58
N ARG A 96 21.85 28.85 7.27
CA ARG A 96 20.81 27.88 7.71
C ARG A 96 20.43 26.76 6.73
N ARG A 97 21.20 26.46 5.67
CA ARG A 97 20.97 25.29 4.78
C ARG A 97 22.26 24.57 4.31
N GLN A 98 22.79 23.67 5.14
CA GLN A 98 23.82 22.71 4.73
C GLN A 98 23.24 21.51 3.94
N LEU A 99 24.06 20.90 3.07
CA LEU A 99 23.70 19.73 2.27
C LEU A 99 23.30 18.50 3.11
N TYR A 100 23.95 18.28 4.25
CA TYR A 100 23.93 17.01 4.97
C TYR A 100 22.71 16.82 5.89
N THR A 101 21.52 16.79 5.30
CA THR A 101 20.33 16.19 5.91
C THR A 101 20.01 14.84 5.25
N GLY A 102 20.32 13.75 5.95
CA GLY A 102 20.33 12.37 5.42
C GLY A 102 18.99 11.77 4.95
N ARG A 103 17.95 12.58 4.74
CA ARG A 103 16.69 12.19 4.07
C ARG A 103 16.65 12.58 2.58
N ARG A 104 17.69 13.21 2.03
CA ARG A 104 17.74 13.66 0.63
C ARG A 104 18.52 12.74 -0.33
N PHE A 105 19.13 11.67 0.18
CA PHE A 105 19.99 10.76 -0.59
C PHE A 105 19.53 9.30 -0.54
N GLU A 106 18.21 9.06 -0.48
CA GLU A 106 17.65 7.71 -0.62
C GLU A 106 17.86 7.23 -2.07
N GLY A 107 18.78 6.28 -2.28
CA GLY A 107 18.99 5.59 -3.56
C GLY A 107 20.45 5.41 -3.99
N SER A 108 21.32 6.41 -3.84
CA SER A 108 22.67 6.39 -4.44
C SER A 108 23.83 6.30 -3.42
N TYR A 109 24.34 5.07 -3.24
CA TYR A 109 25.54 4.77 -2.45
C TYR A 109 26.81 5.46 -2.98
N LEU A 110 26.96 5.60 -4.31
CA LEU A 110 28.13 6.26 -4.91
C LEU A 110 28.22 7.75 -4.55
N LEU A 111 27.09 8.49 -4.57
CA LEU A 111 27.08 9.91 -4.18
C LEU A 111 27.51 10.11 -2.73
N LEU A 112 26.92 9.33 -1.81
CA LEU A 112 27.23 9.42 -0.38
C LEU A 112 28.71 9.09 -0.11
N LYS A 113 29.25 8.08 -0.82
CA LYS A 113 30.66 7.70 -0.73
C LYS A 113 31.59 8.83 -1.20
N CYS A 114 31.32 9.46 -2.36
CA CYS A 114 32.14 10.56 -2.87
C CYS A 114 32.17 11.76 -1.90
N PHE A 115 31.00 12.22 -1.41
CA PHE A 115 30.94 13.33 -0.47
C PHE A 115 31.74 13.10 0.83
N LEU A 116 31.71 11.87 1.36
CA LEU A 116 32.46 11.53 2.59
C LEU A 116 33.96 11.39 2.32
N GLN A 117 34.37 10.88 1.15
CA GLN A 117 35.78 10.80 0.76
C GLN A 117 36.42 12.19 0.54
N SER A 118 35.62 13.22 0.25
CA SER A 118 36.09 14.58 -0.02
C SER A 118 35.89 15.58 1.12
N GLY A 119 35.57 15.11 2.35
CA GLY A 119 35.67 15.92 3.56
C GLY A 119 34.40 16.69 3.99
N ALA A 120 33.21 16.22 3.60
CA ALA A 120 31.95 16.85 4.04
C ALA A 120 31.70 16.70 5.56
N ARG A 121 31.36 17.81 6.22
CA ARG A 121 30.96 17.85 7.65
C ARG A 121 29.60 17.17 7.85
N VAL A 122 29.47 16.45 8.96
CA VAL A 122 28.31 15.56 9.24
C VAL A 122 27.62 15.88 10.58
N GLU A 123 27.78 17.11 11.10
CA GLU A 123 27.12 17.58 12.32
C GLU A 123 26.34 18.86 12.08
N ALA A 124 25.04 18.71 11.83
CA ALA A 124 24.07 19.80 11.77
C ALA A 124 22.77 19.36 12.48
N SER A 125 22.23 20.23 13.34
CA SER A 125 20.88 20.13 13.91
C SER A 125 19.89 20.97 13.10
N ASP A 126 18.61 20.62 13.15
CA ASP A 126 17.57 21.46 12.55
C ASP A 126 17.23 22.69 13.41
N LEU A 127 16.32 23.54 12.89
CA LEU A 127 15.86 24.78 13.53
C LEU A 127 15.22 24.61 14.91
N ASN A 128 14.86 23.38 15.30
CA ASN A 128 14.27 23.05 16.59
C ASN A 128 15.24 22.25 17.49
N GLY A 129 16.50 22.09 17.08
CA GLY A 129 17.54 21.42 17.85
C GLY A 129 17.44 19.88 17.89
N TYR A 130 16.59 19.25 17.08
CA TYR A 130 16.40 17.80 17.14
C TYR A 130 17.62 17.04 16.60
N ARG A 131 18.23 16.22 17.47
CA ARG A 131 19.13 15.13 17.09
C ARG A 131 18.32 13.83 16.92
N SER A 132 18.84 12.87 16.17
CA SER A 132 18.17 11.59 15.90
C SER A 132 17.86 10.81 17.19
N ASN A 133 16.63 10.25 17.25
CA ASN A 133 15.96 9.75 18.47
C ASN A 133 16.83 8.95 19.44
N ALA A 134 17.07 9.50 20.63
CA ALA A 134 17.85 8.85 21.69
C ALA A 134 17.41 9.18 23.14
N THR A 135 16.13 9.50 23.40
CA THR A 135 15.65 9.85 24.76
C THR A 135 14.19 9.44 25.05
N ARG A 136 14.00 8.26 25.65
CA ARG A 136 13.08 7.94 26.75
C ARG A 136 13.02 6.42 26.97
N VAL A 137 13.92 5.91 27.79
CA VAL A 137 13.75 4.65 28.53
C VAL A 137 13.98 4.98 29.99
N ASN A 138 12.90 5.05 30.77
CA ASN A 138 12.89 5.19 32.22
C ASN A 138 11.58 4.57 32.72
N GLY A 139 11.61 3.88 33.87
CA GLY A 139 10.40 3.53 34.62
C GLY A 139 9.64 2.27 34.18
N MET A 140 10.28 1.10 34.17
CA MET A 140 9.61 -0.16 34.56
C MET A 140 10.63 -1.29 34.82
N PHE A 141 11.16 -1.36 36.05
CA PHE A 141 11.57 -2.62 36.71
C PHE A 141 11.97 -2.48 38.19
N PHE A 142 12.18 -1.26 38.70
CA PHE A 142 12.24 -0.99 40.14
C PHE A 142 11.21 0.07 40.53
N GLY A 143 10.45 -0.20 41.58
CA GLY A 143 9.46 0.72 42.15
C GLY A 143 10.07 1.57 43.25
N MET A 144 10.72 2.67 42.88
CA MET A 144 11.05 3.75 43.81
C MET A 144 10.86 5.09 43.10
N GLY A 145 9.99 5.93 43.64
CA GLY A 145 9.72 7.27 43.12
C GLY A 145 10.78 8.28 43.54
N ALA A 146 10.70 9.48 42.96
CA ALA A 146 11.46 10.67 43.32
C ALA A 146 13.00 10.59 43.23
N CYS A 147 13.54 10.93 42.06
CA CYS A 147 14.63 11.91 41.99
C CYS A 147 14.72 12.56 40.59
N ASN A 148 15.04 13.86 40.54
CA ASN A 148 14.95 14.65 39.31
C ASN A 148 16.15 14.47 38.37
N GLY A 149 15.90 14.61 37.06
CA GLY A 149 16.82 14.23 35.96
C GLY A 149 18.13 15.01 35.78
N LYS A 150 18.70 15.61 36.84
CA LYS A 150 20.03 16.24 36.81
C LYS A 150 21.18 15.29 37.22
N LEU A 151 20.90 14.27 38.05
CA LEU A 151 21.93 13.32 38.54
C LEU A 151 22.44 12.35 37.46
N ALA A 152 21.65 12.06 36.41
CA ALA A 152 21.95 11.05 35.39
C ALA A 152 23.18 11.33 34.48
N LYS A 153 23.99 12.34 34.78
CA LYS A 153 25.34 12.54 34.21
C LYS A 153 26.45 11.87 35.03
N ILE A 154 26.19 11.53 36.29
CA ILE A 154 27.09 10.75 37.14
C ILE A 154 26.54 9.32 37.14
N GLY A 155 27.34 8.37 36.66
CA GLY A 155 26.96 6.96 36.71
C GLY A 155 26.92 6.44 38.14
N TYR A 156 26.11 5.40 38.43
CA TYR A 156 25.92 4.89 39.79
C TYR A 156 27.05 3.99 40.32
N SER A 157 28.13 3.81 39.56
CA SER A 157 29.31 3.02 39.96
C SER A 157 29.97 3.50 41.27
N PRO A 158 30.25 4.80 41.48
CA PRO A 158 30.78 5.29 42.76
C PRO A 158 29.82 5.07 43.93
N ILE A 159 28.50 5.04 43.69
CA ILE A 159 27.49 4.79 44.72
C ILE A 159 27.55 3.34 45.17
N LEU A 160 27.55 2.37 44.24
CA LEU A 160 27.67 0.95 44.58
C LEU A 160 29.03 0.63 45.21
N LEU A 161 30.12 1.23 44.69
CA LEU A 161 31.45 1.09 45.26
C LEU A 161 31.50 1.57 46.73
N ALA A 162 30.97 2.75 47.02
CA ALA A 162 30.88 3.27 48.39
C ALA A 162 30.00 2.38 49.28
N PHE A 163 28.86 1.91 48.78
CA PHE A 163 27.95 1.02 49.52
C PHE A 163 28.62 -0.31 49.89
N VAL A 164 29.33 -0.95 48.97
CA VAL A 164 30.06 -2.20 49.23
C VAL A 164 31.23 -1.98 50.19
N ILE A 165 31.95 -0.86 50.10
CA ILE A 165 33.00 -0.49 51.08
C ILE A 165 32.38 -0.30 52.47
N VAL A 166 31.24 0.39 52.59
CA VAL A 166 30.53 0.56 53.86
C VAL A 166 30.07 -0.80 54.42
N LEU A 167 29.56 -1.72 53.60
CA LEU A 167 29.23 -3.08 54.04
C LEU A 167 30.45 -3.85 54.55
N ILE A 168 31.61 -3.79 53.88
CA ILE A 168 32.84 -4.44 54.35
C ILE A 168 33.28 -3.87 55.71
N VAL A 169 33.23 -2.54 55.87
CA VAL A 169 33.59 -1.85 57.12
C VAL A 169 32.61 -2.18 58.25
N LEU A 170 31.30 -2.27 57.97
CA LEU A 170 30.29 -2.68 58.95
C LEU A 170 30.42 -4.18 59.30
N PHE A 171 30.71 -5.05 58.33
CA PHE A 171 30.90 -6.48 58.60
C PHE A 171 32.11 -6.72 59.51
N ILE A 172 33.24 -6.07 59.24
CA ILE A 172 34.44 -6.19 60.09
C ILE A 172 34.15 -5.64 61.50
N ASN A 173 33.77 -4.37 61.62
CA ASN A 173 33.64 -3.72 62.94
C ASN A 173 32.40 -4.13 63.75
N SER A 174 31.28 -4.48 63.09
CA SER A 174 29.99 -4.76 63.74
C SER A 174 29.55 -6.23 63.68
N VAL A 175 30.22 -7.09 62.90
CA VAL A 175 29.92 -8.53 62.86
C VAL A 175 31.12 -9.40 63.23
N LEU A 176 32.35 -9.10 62.80
CA LEU A 176 33.54 -9.88 63.17
C LEU A 176 34.09 -9.44 64.54
N ASP A 177 34.60 -8.22 64.61
CA ASP A 177 35.39 -7.67 65.73
C ASP A 177 34.54 -6.95 66.79
N ALA A 178 33.21 -7.03 66.69
CA ALA A 178 32.26 -6.35 67.56
C ALA A 178 32.44 -6.77 69.04
N PRO A 179 32.78 -5.83 69.96
CA PRO A 179 33.15 -6.17 71.33
C PRO A 179 31.97 -6.65 72.20
N ASN A 180 30.74 -6.34 71.79
CA ASN A 180 29.52 -6.72 72.51
C ASN A 180 29.06 -8.17 72.23
N PHE A 181 29.60 -8.82 71.20
CA PHE A 181 29.30 -10.24 70.93
C PHE A 181 30.30 -11.17 71.64
N THR A 182 29.91 -12.42 71.89
CA THR A 182 30.85 -13.46 72.32
C THR A 182 32.02 -13.61 71.33
N LYS A 183 33.20 -13.99 71.85
CA LYS A 183 34.43 -14.10 71.06
C LYS A 183 34.27 -15.11 69.92
N VAL A 184 34.75 -14.73 68.73
CA VAL A 184 34.61 -15.50 67.50
C VAL A 184 35.30 -16.86 67.62
N THR A 185 34.61 -17.94 67.23
CA THR A 185 35.26 -19.25 67.09
C THR A 185 36.16 -19.26 65.85
N ALA A 186 37.22 -20.07 65.85
CA ALA A 186 38.17 -20.14 64.74
C ALA A 186 37.48 -20.46 63.39
N ALA A 187 36.42 -21.29 63.40
CA ALA A 187 35.64 -21.60 62.22
C ALA A 187 34.86 -20.38 61.69
N VAL A 188 34.19 -19.62 62.56
CA VAL A 188 33.43 -18.42 62.15
C VAL A 188 34.37 -17.30 61.70
N ALA A 189 35.54 -17.17 62.34
CA ALA A 189 36.58 -16.24 61.90
C ALA A 189 37.10 -16.62 60.50
N LEU A 190 37.38 -17.91 60.24
CA LEU A 190 37.81 -18.40 58.93
C LEU A 190 36.78 -18.10 57.83
N TRP A 191 35.50 -18.44 58.04
CA TRP A 191 34.44 -18.14 57.08
C TRP A 191 34.21 -16.63 56.91
N GLY A 192 34.37 -15.84 57.97
CA GLY A 192 34.34 -14.37 57.93
C GLY A 192 35.42 -13.79 57.03
N TRP A 193 36.67 -14.19 57.22
CA TRP A 193 37.79 -13.73 56.39
C TRP A 193 37.71 -14.23 54.95
N ILE A 194 37.18 -15.44 54.70
CA ILE A 194 36.82 -15.90 53.34
C ILE A 194 35.78 -14.98 52.70
N GLY A 195 34.73 -14.60 53.44
CA GLY A 195 33.72 -13.64 52.97
C GLY A 195 34.31 -12.26 52.61
N VAL A 196 35.19 -11.73 53.46
CA VAL A 196 35.93 -10.48 53.20
C VAL A 196 36.84 -10.61 51.97
N SER A 197 37.61 -11.69 51.83
CA SER A 197 38.45 -11.94 50.65
C SER A 197 37.60 -12.03 49.37
N LEU A 198 36.44 -12.68 49.42
CA LEU A 198 35.51 -12.77 48.30
C LEU A 198 34.88 -11.41 47.96
N ALA A 199 34.62 -10.56 48.95
CA ALA A 199 34.18 -9.18 48.74
C ALA A 199 35.23 -8.35 47.97
N PHE A 200 36.52 -8.47 48.31
CA PHE A 200 37.60 -7.84 47.55
C PHE A 200 37.75 -8.42 46.13
N ALA A 201 37.59 -9.74 45.95
CA ALA A 201 37.56 -10.34 44.62
C ALA A 201 36.37 -9.85 43.78
N SER A 202 35.19 -9.69 44.40
CA SER A 202 34.00 -9.10 43.77
C SER A 202 34.23 -7.64 43.38
N LEU A 203 34.89 -6.82 44.22
CA LEU A 203 35.28 -5.44 43.89
C LEU A 203 36.27 -5.37 42.72
N PHE A 204 37.22 -6.31 42.63
CA PHE A 204 38.11 -6.40 41.46
C PHE A 204 37.35 -6.76 40.18
N MET A 205 36.40 -7.69 40.25
CA MET A 205 35.53 -8.04 39.12
C MET A 205 34.57 -6.90 38.74
N PHE A 206 34.07 -6.12 39.72
CA PHE A 206 33.31 -4.89 39.50
C PHE A 206 34.13 -3.85 38.72
N TYR A 207 35.38 -3.60 39.14
CA TYR A 207 36.30 -2.70 38.41
C TYR A 207 36.57 -3.19 36.98
N ARG A 208 36.74 -4.50 36.78
CA ARG A 208 36.82 -5.08 35.41
C ARG A 208 35.54 -4.82 34.63
N CYS A 209 34.37 -4.94 35.24
CA CYS A 209 33.09 -4.67 34.56
C CYS A 209 32.92 -3.19 34.17
N SER A 210 33.28 -2.26 35.05
CA SER A 210 33.19 -0.81 34.76
C SER A 210 34.19 -0.36 33.70
N SER A 211 35.40 -0.94 33.69
CA SER A 211 36.54 -0.39 32.94
C SER A 211 36.88 -1.15 31.64
N LYS A 212 36.43 -2.40 31.48
CA LYS A 212 36.70 -3.22 30.28
C LYS A 212 35.81 -2.80 29.11
N ASP A 213 36.40 -2.76 27.91
CA ASP A 213 35.67 -2.66 26.64
C ASP A 213 34.65 -3.80 26.52
N PRO A 214 33.33 -3.53 26.43
CA PRO A 214 32.28 -4.54 26.29
C PRO A 214 32.19 -5.14 24.87
N GLY A 215 32.88 -4.57 23.89
CA GLY A 215 32.76 -4.90 22.48
C GLY A 215 32.39 -3.69 21.63
N TYR A 216 32.96 -2.51 21.91
CA TYR A 216 32.73 -1.30 21.14
C TYR A 216 33.24 -1.46 19.70
N ILE A 217 32.31 -1.34 18.75
CA ILE A 217 32.58 -1.59 17.33
C ILE A 217 33.20 -0.33 16.72
N LYS A 218 34.53 -0.35 16.54
CA LYS A 218 35.28 0.75 15.90
C LYS A 218 34.84 0.99 14.44
N PRO A 219 34.79 2.26 13.97
CA PRO A 219 34.59 2.59 12.55
C PRO A 219 35.62 1.92 11.64
N ARG A 220 35.22 1.63 10.38
CA ARG A 220 36.02 0.80 9.46
C ARG A 220 37.30 1.49 8.94
N LEU A 221 37.42 2.82 9.05
CA LEU A 221 38.60 3.58 8.59
C LEU A 221 39.84 3.36 9.47
N GLU A 222 39.71 3.30 10.80
CA GLU A 222 40.88 3.15 11.70
C GLU A 222 41.62 1.81 11.49
N ARG A 223 40.91 0.77 11.07
CA ARG A 223 41.43 -0.61 11.04
C ARG A 223 42.48 -0.86 9.94
N TYR A 224 42.63 0.08 8.99
CA TYR A 224 43.65 0.01 7.93
C TYR A 224 44.94 0.76 8.28
N SER A 225 45.03 1.46 9.41
CA SER A 225 46.19 2.30 9.76
C SER A 225 47.25 1.60 10.64
N SER A 226 47.08 0.32 10.98
CA SER A 226 47.88 -0.35 12.04
C SER A 226 48.46 -1.71 11.69
N LYS A 227 48.63 -2.02 10.40
CA LYS A 227 49.54 -3.08 9.90
C LYS A 227 50.23 -2.58 8.63
N GLY A 228 51.40 -3.13 8.35
CA GLY A 228 52.29 -2.72 7.27
C GLY A 228 51.76 -2.98 5.86
N VAL A 229 52.58 -2.59 4.89
CA VAL A 229 52.28 -2.55 3.45
C VAL A 229 52.18 -3.95 2.82
N ASP A 230 51.46 -4.02 1.70
CA ASP A 230 51.24 -5.13 0.75
C ASP A 230 50.31 -6.33 1.10
N ASP A 231 49.87 -6.99 0.02
CA ASP A 231 49.21 -8.30 -0.09
C ASP A 231 47.86 -8.59 0.59
N THR A 232 46.96 -7.60 0.73
CA THR A 232 45.55 -7.88 1.13
C THR A 232 44.45 -7.15 0.34
N LEU A 233 44.71 -6.73 -0.92
CA LEU A 233 43.69 -6.08 -1.75
C LEU A 233 42.77 -7.06 -2.51
N PHE A 234 43.14 -8.34 -2.60
CA PHE A 234 42.40 -9.39 -3.33
C PHE A 234 41.48 -10.29 -2.48
N SER A 235 41.43 -10.11 -1.15
CA SER A 235 40.72 -11.01 -0.22
C SER A 235 39.34 -10.52 0.25
N ILE A 236 38.75 -9.54 -0.43
CA ILE A 236 37.37 -9.07 -0.17
C ILE A 236 36.42 -9.69 -1.20
N ASP A 237 35.84 -10.84 -0.85
CA ASP A 237 34.72 -11.43 -1.59
C ASP A 237 33.53 -10.44 -1.66
N PRO A 238 33.02 -10.09 -2.86
CA PRO A 238 31.85 -9.22 -3.00
C PRO A 238 30.55 -9.81 -2.45
N TYR A 239 30.40 -11.14 -2.44
CA TYR A 239 29.11 -11.82 -2.31
C TYR A 239 28.70 -12.15 -0.85
N SER A 240 29.65 -12.25 0.08
CA SER A 240 29.37 -12.53 1.51
C SER A 240 29.06 -11.30 2.37
N SER A 241 28.98 -10.09 1.80
CA SER A 241 28.79 -8.86 2.59
C SER A 241 27.31 -8.50 2.85
N PRO A 242 26.85 -8.36 4.11
CA PRO A 242 25.47 -7.93 4.44
C PRO A 242 25.08 -6.53 3.93
N LEU A 243 26.04 -5.78 3.37
CA LEU A 243 25.83 -4.51 2.67
C LEU A 243 24.85 -4.62 1.49
N TRP A 244 24.84 -5.76 0.79
CA TRP A 244 24.02 -5.94 -0.42
C TRP A 244 22.58 -6.38 -0.13
N THR A 245 22.27 -6.89 1.07
CA THR A 245 20.96 -7.51 1.39
C THR A 245 19.92 -6.52 1.94
N GLY A 246 20.07 -5.22 1.66
CA GLY A 246 19.04 -4.20 1.87
C GLY A 246 18.63 -3.93 3.33
N ASN A 247 19.36 -4.44 4.33
CA ASN A 247 18.93 -4.36 5.73
C ASN A 247 19.30 -3.02 6.40
N TRP A 248 18.69 -1.92 5.91
CA TRP A 248 18.86 -0.56 6.40
C TRP A 248 18.64 -0.41 7.91
N SER A 249 17.85 -1.30 8.53
CA SER A 249 17.62 -1.33 9.98
C SER A 249 18.90 -1.54 10.81
N GLN A 250 19.96 -2.11 10.21
CA GLN A 250 21.25 -2.32 10.85
C GLN A 250 22.18 -1.10 10.79
N LEU A 251 21.90 -0.08 9.98
CA LEU A 251 22.72 1.14 10.00
C LEU A 251 22.64 1.82 11.39
N CYS A 252 23.77 2.34 11.87
CA CYS A 252 23.82 3.24 13.02
C CYS A 252 24.20 4.65 12.53
N PRO A 253 23.28 5.64 12.60
CA PRO A 253 23.60 7.00 12.17
C PRO A 253 24.64 7.67 13.07
N THR A 254 24.61 7.41 14.39
CA THR A 254 25.54 8.01 15.36
C THR A 254 26.98 7.52 15.18
N CYS A 255 27.18 6.21 15.04
CA CYS A 255 28.52 5.60 14.94
C CYS A 255 29.01 5.45 13.49
N LYS A 256 28.18 5.77 12.48
CA LYS A 256 28.50 5.67 11.05
C LYS A 256 29.00 4.28 10.62
N ILE A 257 28.42 3.22 11.22
CA ILE A 257 28.70 1.82 10.90
C ILE A 257 27.40 1.07 10.58
N ILE A 258 27.52 -0.02 9.83
CA ILE A 258 26.51 -1.08 9.80
C ILE A 258 26.76 -1.98 11.01
N ARG A 259 25.72 -2.20 11.80
CA ARG A 259 25.76 -2.99 13.04
C ARG A 259 25.74 -4.49 12.70
N PRO A 260 26.75 -5.27 13.13
CA PRO A 260 26.68 -6.73 13.10
C PRO A 260 25.41 -7.27 13.78
N VAL A 261 25.00 -8.47 13.41
CA VAL A 261 23.84 -9.15 14.00
C VAL A 261 23.98 -9.23 15.53
N ARG A 262 22.85 -9.05 16.25
CA ARG A 262 22.77 -8.88 17.73
C ARG A 262 23.45 -7.63 18.33
N SER A 263 23.97 -6.69 17.53
CA SER A 263 24.56 -5.43 18.06
C SER A 263 23.58 -4.24 18.05
N LYS A 264 23.67 -3.38 19.08
CA LYS A 264 22.88 -2.15 19.21
C LYS A 264 23.77 -0.96 19.60
N HIS A 265 23.30 0.23 19.25
CA HIS A 265 23.86 1.50 19.74
C HIS A 265 23.32 1.78 21.15
N CYS A 266 24.21 1.98 22.12
CA CYS A 266 23.79 2.49 23.42
C CYS A 266 23.83 4.03 23.41
N PRO A 267 22.71 4.72 23.74
CA PRO A 267 22.69 6.18 23.76
C PRO A 267 23.49 6.78 24.93
N VAL A 268 23.73 6.02 26.01
CA VAL A 268 24.54 6.45 27.16
C VAL A 268 26.02 6.30 26.87
N CYS A 269 26.46 5.08 26.51
CA CYS A 269 27.86 4.81 26.10
C CYS A 269 28.24 5.49 24.76
N LYS A 270 27.27 6.01 23.99
CA LYS A 270 27.42 6.60 22.64
C LYS A 270 28.12 5.73 21.57
N HIS A 271 28.34 4.46 21.86
CA HIS A 271 28.98 3.48 20.98
C HIS A 271 28.03 2.34 20.60
N CYS A 272 28.30 1.68 19.48
CA CYS A 272 27.69 0.39 19.16
C CYS A 272 28.45 -0.73 19.85
N VAL A 273 27.73 -1.66 20.48
CA VAL A 273 28.29 -2.78 21.26
C VAL A 273 27.93 -4.10 20.58
N GLU A 274 28.94 -4.93 20.32
CA GLU A 274 28.75 -6.29 19.77
C GLU A 274 28.05 -7.21 20.79
N GLN A 275 27.03 -7.95 20.34
CA GLN A 275 26.12 -8.75 21.21
C GLN A 275 25.64 -7.96 22.42
N PHE A 276 24.99 -6.82 22.18
CA PHE A 276 24.57 -5.88 23.23
C PHE A 276 23.53 -6.53 24.16
N ASP A 277 23.91 -6.70 25.43
CA ASP A 277 23.04 -7.31 26.44
C ASP A 277 22.16 -6.27 27.12
N HIS A 278 22.78 -5.25 27.72
CA HIS A 278 22.12 -4.06 28.24
C HIS A 278 23.15 -2.95 28.52
N HIS A 279 22.70 -1.78 28.97
CA HIS A 279 23.55 -0.81 29.65
C HIS A 279 23.23 -0.87 31.14
N CYS A 280 24.25 -1.01 31.99
CA CYS A 280 24.07 -1.23 33.42
C CYS A 280 24.52 0.02 34.19
N PRO A 281 23.59 0.80 34.78
CA PRO A 281 23.93 2.01 35.53
C PRO A 281 24.87 1.74 36.71
N TRP A 282 24.71 0.58 37.36
CA TRP A 282 25.46 0.17 38.55
C TRP A 282 26.95 -0.05 38.31
N ILE A 283 27.37 -0.60 37.17
CA ILE A 283 28.79 -0.61 36.75
C ILE A 283 29.14 0.62 35.89
N SER A 284 28.14 1.43 35.53
CA SER A 284 28.23 2.62 34.68
C SER A 284 28.82 2.38 33.28
N ASN A 285 28.76 1.12 32.81
CA ASN A 285 29.29 0.66 31.53
C ASN A 285 28.21 -0.15 30.78
N CYS A 286 28.44 -0.35 29.50
CA CYS A 286 27.66 -1.28 28.70
C CYS A 286 28.05 -2.74 29.00
N VAL A 287 27.11 -3.68 28.86
CA VAL A 287 27.36 -5.14 28.93
C VAL A 287 27.18 -5.73 27.54
N GLY A 288 28.17 -6.48 27.07
CA GLY A 288 28.22 -7.07 25.73
C GLY A 288 29.26 -8.18 25.61
N LYS A 289 29.52 -8.62 24.37
CA LYS A 289 30.32 -9.81 24.04
C LYS A 289 31.61 -9.98 24.84
N LYS A 290 32.36 -8.89 25.08
CA LYS A 290 33.69 -8.95 25.71
C LYS A 290 33.68 -8.92 27.24
N ASN A 291 32.60 -8.47 27.89
CA ASN A 291 32.51 -8.35 29.35
C ASN A 291 31.31 -9.06 30.00
N LYS A 292 30.41 -9.69 29.22
CA LYS A 292 29.26 -10.46 29.77
C LYS A 292 29.70 -11.56 30.75
N TRP A 293 30.83 -12.23 30.50
CA TRP A 293 31.39 -13.22 31.43
C TRP A 293 31.99 -12.59 32.70
N ASP A 294 32.73 -11.48 32.60
CA ASP A 294 33.22 -10.75 33.79
C ASP A 294 32.04 -10.28 34.67
N PHE A 295 30.96 -9.82 34.03
CA PHE A 295 29.73 -9.38 34.70
C PHE A 295 28.98 -10.53 35.38
N PHE A 296 28.90 -11.71 34.74
CA PHE A 296 28.30 -12.89 35.36
C PHE A 296 29.13 -13.39 36.56
N VAL A 297 30.46 -13.42 36.45
CA VAL A 297 31.35 -13.79 37.57
C VAL A 297 31.26 -12.78 38.73
N PHE A 298 31.20 -11.47 38.43
CA PHE A 298 30.93 -10.43 39.44
C PHE A 298 29.61 -10.69 40.20
N LEU A 299 28.52 -10.97 39.47
CA LEU A 299 27.21 -11.27 40.08
C LEU A 299 27.25 -12.54 40.96
N CYS A 300 27.88 -13.61 40.49
CA CYS A 300 28.05 -14.84 41.27
C CYS A 300 28.89 -14.61 42.54
N MET A 301 30.02 -13.90 42.44
CA MET A 301 30.86 -13.56 43.60
C MET A 301 30.11 -12.67 44.59
N GLY A 302 29.44 -11.61 44.13
CA GLY A 302 28.66 -10.71 44.99
C GLY A 302 27.49 -11.42 45.69
N THR A 303 26.78 -12.31 44.98
CA THR A 303 25.70 -13.11 45.56
C THR A 303 26.24 -14.06 46.64
N LEU A 304 27.38 -14.70 46.41
CA LEU A 304 28.01 -15.60 47.39
C LEU A 304 28.59 -14.84 48.59
N THR A 305 29.18 -13.66 48.39
CA THR A 305 29.61 -12.77 49.49
C THR A 305 28.43 -12.40 50.39
N ALA A 306 27.31 -11.96 49.83
CA ALA A 306 26.13 -11.58 50.60
C ALA A 306 25.49 -12.79 51.32
N LEU A 307 25.38 -13.95 50.67
CA LEU A 307 24.89 -15.18 51.33
C LEU A 307 25.76 -15.59 52.52
N LEU A 308 27.08 -15.48 52.41
CA LEU A 308 28.01 -15.74 53.52
C LEU A 308 27.91 -14.65 54.60
N GLY A 309 27.85 -13.38 54.21
CA GLY A 309 27.72 -12.23 55.12
C GLY A 309 26.46 -12.29 55.95
N ALA A 310 25.29 -12.42 55.31
CA ALA A 310 24.01 -12.64 55.97
C ALA A 310 24.02 -13.89 56.87
N GLY A 311 24.52 -15.03 56.38
CA GLY A 311 24.57 -16.28 57.15
C GLY A 311 25.42 -16.17 58.42
N ILE A 312 26.60 -15.56 58.33
CA ILE A 312 27.50 -15.33 59.48
C ILE A 312 26.89 -14.30 60.45
N THR A 313 26.24 -13.25 59.94
CA THR A 313 25.59 -12.22 60.77
C THR A 313 24.40 -12.80 61.54
N VAL A 314 23.55 -13.57 60.86
CA VAL A 314 22.42 -14.29 61.48
C VAL A 314 22.93 -15.28 62.55
N TYR A 315 23.99 -16.05 62.25
CA TYR A 315 24.62 -16.92 63.23
C TYR A 315 25.12 -16.14 64.47
N ARG A 316 25.87 -15.04 64.26
CA ARG A 316 26.36 -14.19 65.37
C ARG A 316 25.22 -13.56 66.18
N ILE A 317 24.11 -13.18 65.56
CA ILE A 317 22.92 -12.67 66.26
C ILE A 317 22.26 -13.76 67.13
N PHE A 318 22.15 -15.00 66.64
CA PHE A 318 21.52 -16.10 67.39
C PHE A 318 22.42 -16.76 68.45
N THR A 319 23.74 -16.80 68.26
CA THR A 319 24.68 -17.46 69.20
C THR A 319 25.56 -16.48 69.99
N GLY A 320 25.54 -15.18 69.65
CA GLY A 320 26.44 -14.17 70.21
C GLY A 320 25.85 -13.34 71.35
N SER A 321 24.54 -13.41 71.59
CA SER A 321 23.87 -12.69 72.67
C SER A 321 23.81 -13.53 73.96
N PRO A 322 24.04 -12.93 75.14
CA PRO A 322 23.79 -13.59 76.43
C PRO A 322 22.30 -13.71 76.79
N ILE A 323 21.39 -13.16 75.97
CA ILE A 323 19.94 -13.19 76.20
C ILE A 323 19.30 -14.21 75.26
N HIS A 324 18.41 -15.06 75.77
CA HIS A 324 17.78 -16.10 74.97
C HIS A 324 16.78 -15.52 73.93
N PRO A 325 16.79 -15.95 72.65
CA PRO A 325 15.97 -15.35 71.58
C PRO A 325 14.45 -15.40 71.80
N SER A 326 13.95 -16.32 72.62
CA SER A 326 12.52 -16.42 72.96
C SER A 326 12.03 -15.37 73.97
N SER A 327 12.92 -14.52 74.50
CA SER A 327 12.55 -13.46 75.45
C SER A 327 12.24 -12.14 74.73
N GLY A 328 11.15 -11.47 75.11
CA GLY A 328 10.78 -10.16 74.54
C GLY A 328 11.82 -9.04 74.74
N ARG A 329 12.79 -9.24 75.66
CA ARG A 329 13.92 -8.33 75.89
C ARG A 329 15.04 -8.48 74.86
N TRP A 330 15.17 -9.65 74.21
CA TRP A 330 16.21 -9.91 73.20
C TRP A 330 16.14 -8.93 72.03
N MET A 331 14.94 -8.68 71.50
CA MET A 331 14.72 -7.75 70.38
C MET A 331 15.20 -6.32 70.71
N HIS A 332 14.92 -5.85 71.94
CA HIS A 332 15.36 -4.53 72.40
C HIS A 332 16.89 -4.46 72.52
N HIS A 333 17.50 -5.45 73.18
CA HIS A 333 18.95 -5.56 73.33
C HIS A 333 19.71 -5.66 71.99
N MET A 334 19.16 -6.36 71.00
CA MET A 334 19.72 -6.36 69.64
C MET A 334 19.66 -4.97 68.98
N MET A 335 18.55 -4.24 69.14
CA MET A 335 18.39 -2.90 68.59
C MET A 335 19.25 -1.83 69.28
N THR A 336 19.58 -1.96 70.56
CA THR A 336 20.46 -1.01 71.28
C THR A 336 21.93 -1.36 71.13
N GLU A 337 22.34 -2.60 71.45
CA GLU A 337 23.76 -2.96 71.58
C GLU A 337 24.41 -3.45 70.29
N HIS A 338 23.60 -3.82 69.29
CA HIS A 338 24.05 -4.45 68.03
C HIS A 338 23.48 -3.78 66.77
N LEU A 339 23.11 -2.50 66.86
CA LEU A 339 22.54 -1.71 65.76
C LEU A 339 23.36 -1.79 64.46
N GLY A 340 24.69 -1.84 64.54
CA GLY A 340 25.58 -1.98 63.37
C GLY A 340 25.45 -3.34 62.65
N ALA A 341 25.20 -4.42 63.38
CA ALA A 341 24.96 -5.75 62.79
C ALA A 341 23.59 -5.83 62.11
N ILE A 342 22.56 -5.19 62.69
CA ILE A 342 21.23 -5.06 62.08
C ILE A 342 21.33 -4.19 60.82
N ALA A 343 22.03 -3.06 60.89
CA ALA A 343 22.24 -2.17 59.76
C ALA A 343 22.99 -2.86 58.60
N PHE A 344 24.03 -3.65 58.91
CA PHE A 344 24.68 -4.52 57.94
C PHE A 344 23.66 -5.49 57.30
N LEU A 345 22.93 -6.26 58.11
CA LEU A 345 22.02 -7.30 57.62
C LEU A 345 20.90 -6.73 56.73
N VAL A 346 20.32 -5.58 57.08
CA VAL A 346 19.29 -4.90 56.26
C VAL A 346 19.87 -4.44 54.91
N MET A 347 21.06 -3.82 54.94
CA MET A 347 21.71 -3.28 53.74
C MET A 347 22.24 -4.38 52.81
N ASP A 348 22.73 -5.48 53.38
CA ASP A 348 23.19 -6.68 52.67
C ASP A 348 22.02 -7.44 52.04
N VAL A 349 20.89 -7.61 52.75
CA VAL A 349 19.64 -8.21 52.19
C VAL A 349 19.12 -7.40 50.99
N ILE A 350 19.19 -6.07 51.03
CA ILE A 350 18.80 -5.21 49.90
C ILE A 350 19.69 -5.47 48.66
N LEU A 351 21.01 -5.63 48.84
CA LEU A 351 21.89 -6.04 47.73
C LEU A 351 21.64 -7.48 47.29
N LEU A 352 21.47 -8.41 48.23
CA LEU A 352 21.27 -9.84 47.96
C LEU A 352 20.06 -10.08 47.07
N ILE A 353 18.93 -9.41 47.33
CA ILE A 353 17.72 -9.50 46.49
C ILE A 353 18.04 -9.06 45.06
N GLY A 354 18.71 -7.91 44.89
CA GLY A 354 19.09 -7.40 43.56
C GLY A 354 20.10 -8.30 42.83
N ALA A 355 21.15 -8.75 43.54
CA ALA A 355 22.20 -9.60 43.03
C ALA A 355 21.67 -10.98 42.63
N LEU A 356 20.88 -11.63 43.48
CA LEU A 356 20.32 -12.95 43.22
C LEU A 356 19.38 -12.95 42.00
N VAL A 357 18.51 -11.94 41.86
CA VAL A 357 17.63 -11.78 40.69
C VAL A 357 18.46 -11.58 39.41
N LEU A 358 19.53 -10.77 39.46
CA LEU A 358 20.42 -10.56 38.32
C LEU A 358 21.25 -11.83 37.98
N THR A 359 21.72 -12.58 38.98
CA THR A 359 22.42 -13.86 38.80
C THR A 359 21.52 -14.90 38.14
N ILE A 360 20.29 -15.11 38.62
CA ILE A 360 19.34 -16.09 38.07
C ILE A 360 18.92 -15.70 36.64
N THR A 361 18.63 -14.42 36.40
CA THR A 361 18.23 -13.94 35.06
C THR A 361 19.38 -13.97 34.05
N GLN A 362 20.62 -13.68 34.43
CA GLN A 362 21.77 -13.83 33.54
C GLN A 362 22.13 -15.31 33.32
N ALA A 363 22.09 -16.17 34.34
CA ALA A 363 22.35 -17.61 34.20
C ALA A 363 21.39 -18.28 33.20
N SER A 364 20.08 -18.06 33.37
CA SER A 364 19.05 -18.59 32.46
C SER A 364 19.16 -18.03 31.03
N GLN A 365 19.50 -16.75 30.87
CA GLN A 365 19.76 -16.16 29.55
C GLN A 365 21.03 -16.71 28.88
N ILE A 366 22.10 -16.94 29.64
CA ILE A 366 23.34 -17.55 29.14
C ILE A 366 23.07 -18.99 28.69
N ALA A 367 22.36 -19.78 29.48
CA ALA A 367 21.95 -21.14 29.12
C ALA A 367 21.08 -21.17 27.84
N GLY A 368 20.17 -20.20 27.68
CA GLY A 368 19.36 -20.05 26.46
C GLY A 368 20.08 -19.40 25.27
N ASN A 369 21.35 -18.97 25.38
CA ASN A 369 22.06 -18.15 24.39
C ASN A 369 21.27 -16.89 23.97
N ILE A 370 20.61 -16.24 24.93
CA ILE A 370 19.78 -15.03 24.72
C ILE A 370 20.39 -13.85 25.50
N THR A 371 20.07 -12.62 25.09
CA THR A 371 20.44 -11.40 25.81
C THR A 371 19.27 -10.77 26.57
N THR A 372 19.55 -10.02 27.64
CA THR A 372 18.51 -9.26 28.38
C THR A 372 17.75 -8.33 27.43
N ASN A 373 18.47 -7.66 26.53
CA ASN A 373 17.90 -6.87 25.44
C ASN A 373 16.93 -7.66 24.54
N GLU A 374 17.25 -8.88 24.14
CA GLU A 374 16.35 -9.71 23.31
C GLU A 374 15.08 -10.13 24.10
N VAL A 375 15.22 -10.57 25.36
CA VAL A 375 14.06 -10.84 26.25
C VAL A 375 13.20 -9.58 26.42
N ALA A 376 13.81 -8.42 26.65
CA ALA A 376 13.10 -7.17 26.83
C ALA A 376 12.36 -6.72 25.56
N ASN A 377 12.90 -6.97 24.36
CA ASN A 377 12.18 -6.72 23.11
C ASN A 377 10.99 -7.70 22.98
N ALA A 378 11.20 -9.00 23.21
CA ALA A 378 10.13 -10.01 23.13
C ALA A 378 8.98 -9.75 24.12
N LEU A 379 9.30 -9.41 25.38
CA LEU A 379 8.32 -9.00 26.38
C LEU A 379 7.63 -7.68 26.00
N ARG A 380 8.31 -6.74 25.33
CA ARG A 380 7.67 -5.50 24.84
C ARG A 380 6.65 -5.77 23.75
N GLU A 381 6.96 -6.65 22.80
CA GLU A 381 6.00 -7.02 21.75
C GLU A 381 4.85 -7.87 22.32
N LYS A 382 5.11 -8.78 23.27
CA LYS A 382 4.06 -9.52 24.00
C LYS A 382 3.16 -8.60 24.85
N ARG A 383 3.73 -7.57 25.51
CA ARG A 383 2.92 -6.56 26.22
C ARG A 383 2.07 -5.74 25.27
N LYS A 384 2.58 -5.35 24.09
CA LYS A 384 1.77 -4.66 23.08
C LYS A 384 0.57 -5.50 22.64
N SER A 385 0.77 -6.79 22.32
CA SER A 385 -0.34 -7.64 21.90
C SER A 385 -1.35 -7.87 23.03
N GLN A 386 -0.91 -8.08 24.28
CA GLN A 386 -1.81 -8.19 25.43
C GLN A 386 -2.53 -6.87 25.76
N GLN A 387 -1.87 -5.72 25.59
CA GLN A 387 -2.46 -4.39 25.83
C GLN A 387 -3.35 -3.90 24.67
N MET A 388 -3.33 -4.59 23.53
CA MET A 388 -4.29 -4.46 22.42
C MET A 388 -5.49 -5.44 22.55
N LEU A 389 -5.46 -6.34 23.53
CA LEU A 389 -6.52 -7.34 23.79
C LEU A 389 -7.40 -7.00 25.01
N LEU A 390 -7.21 -5.82 25.61
CA LEU A 390 -8.01 -5.31 26.74
C LEU A 390 -8.75 -4.04 26.32
N PRO A 391 -10.04 -3.87 26.70
CA PRO A 391 -10.71 -2.57 26.61
C PRO A 391 -10.06 -1.56 27.57
N PRO A 392 -10.25 -0.24 27.38
CA PRO A 392 -9.74 0.77 28.31
C PRO A 392 -10.36 0.59 29.71
N ASP A 393 -9.50 0.51 30.72
CA ASP A 393 -9.86 0.12 32.09
C ASP A 393 -10.61 1.24 32.86
N PRO A 394 -11.91 1.09 33.15
CA PRO A 394 -12.75 2.17 33.66
C PRO A 394 -12.76 2.21 35.19
N LYS A 395 -11.59 2.26 35.83
CA LYS A 395 -11.47 2.32 37.30
C LYS A 395 -10.29 3.16 37.83
N LYS A 396 -10.35 4.45 37.51
CA LYS A 396 -9.86 5.51 38.41
C LYS A 396 -11.00 6.47 38.74
N ASP A 397 -11.82 6.03 39.69
CA ASP A 397 -12.48 6.81 40.75
C ASP A 397 -13.26 5.79 41.60
N GLY A 398 -13.38 6.02 42.91
CA GLY A 398 -13.75 4.98 43.87
C GLY A 398 -14.88 5.37 44.81
N VAL A 399 -15.87 4.48 44.94
CA VAL A 399 -16.87 4.45 46.01
C VAL A 399 -17.07 2.99 46.43
N SER A 400 -17.34 2.75 47.72
CA SER A 400 -17.54 1.44 48.36
C SER A 400 -19.03 1.15 48.62
N MET A 401 -19.32 -0.04 49.19
CA MET A 401 -20.63 -0.63 49.56
C MET A 401 -21.28 -1.55 48.50
N ASP A 402 -22.03 -2.61 48.88
CA ASP A 402 -21.87 -3.56 50.01
C ASP A 402 -22.79 -4.78 49.79
N ASP A 403 -22.25 -5.98 50.08
CA ASP A 403 -22.89 -7.17 50.69
C ASP A 403 -24.13 -7.91 50.08
N ARG A 404 -24.20 -9.22 50.39
CA ARG A 404 -25.36 -10.17 50.43
C ARG A 404 -25.87 -10.92 49.17
N THR A 405 -25.72 -12.27 49.25
CA THR A 405 -26.68 -13.37 48.99
C THR A 405 -27.50 -13.44 47.67
N GLY A 406 -27.73 -14.60 47.04
CA GLY A 406 -27.34 -15.99 47.35
C GLY A 406 -28.41 -17.01 46.89
N SER A 407 -28.00 -18.20 46.41
CA SER A 407 -28.84 -19.33 45.90
C SER A 407 -29.73 -18.99 44.66
N SER A 408 -30.26 -19.91 43.84
CA SER A 408 -30.13 -21.39 43.68
C SER A 408 -30.59 -21.79 42.25
N HIS A 409 -30.20 -22.98 41.77
CA HIS A 409 -30.86 -23.64 40.61
C HIS A 409 -32.31 -24.05 40.94
N PRO A 410 -33.18 -24.22 39.93
CA PRO A 410 -33.41 -25.59 39.41
C PRO A 410 -33.48 -25.68 37.87
N GLU A 411 -33.72 -26.90 37.37
CA GLU A 411 -33.85 -27.28 35.96
C GLU A 411 -35.30 -27.12 35.44
N GLY A 412 -35.52 -27.08 34.12
CA GLY A 412 -36.90 -27.06 33.58
C GLY A 412 -37.05 -27.06 32.04
N SER A 413 -37.69 -28.12 31.54
CA SER A 413 -38.43 -28.26 30.26
C SER A 413 -37.83 -27.75 28.94
N GLU A 414 -37.54 -28.68 28.01
CA GLU A 414 -37.70 -28.43 26.58
C GLU A 414 -39.20 -28.38 26.21
N ILE A 415 -39.66 -27.28 25.58
CA ILE A 415 -40.86 -27.16 24.73
C ILE A 415 -40.75 -25.81 23.98
N GLY A 416 -41.29 -25.70 22.75
CA GLY A 416 -41.31 -24.45 21.96
C GLY A 416 -40.28 -24.36 20.81
N ARG A 417 -39.54 -25.44 20.51
CA ARG A 417 -38.43 -25.44 19.54
C ARG A 417 -38.84 -25.50 18.05
N GLN A 418 -40.08 -25.16 17.70
CA GLN A 418 -40.68 -25.58 16.41
C GLN A 418 -41.41 -24.49 15.60
N GLU A 419 -41.63 -23.27 16.12
CA GLU A 419 -42.36 -22.21 15.37
C GLU A 419 -41.45 -21.15 14.70
N LEU A 420 -40.18 -21.00 15.09
CA LEU A 420 -39.27 -19.99 14.50
C LEU A 420 -38.54 -20.44 13.21
N LEU A 421 -38.79 -21.64 12.68
CA LEU A 421 -38.12 -22.16 11.49
C LEU A 421 -38.69 -21.65 10.14
N VAL A 422 -39.66 -20.74 10.16
CA VAL A 422 -40.48 -20.38 8.98
C VAL A 422 -40.03 -19.09 8.27
N TYR A 423 -39.33 -18.17 8.94
CA TYR A 423 -39.22 -16.77 8.49
C TYR A 423 -37.96 -16.36 7.72
N SER A 424 -37.10 -17.29 7.30
CA SER A 424 -35.86 -16.99 6.54
C SER A 424 -36.01 -17.03 5.01
N HIS A 425 -37.18 -16.68 4.47
CA HIS A 425 -37.52 -16.89 3.05
C HIS A 425 -37.39 -15.67 2.12
N VAL A 426 -36.81 -14.56 2.58
CA VAL A 426 -36.42 -13.44 1.69
C VAL A 426 -34.97 -13.62 1.24
N SER A 427 -34.76 -13.80 -0.07
CA SER A 427 -33.40 -13.90 -0.65
C SER A 427 -32.63 -12.59 -0.43
N PRO A 428 -31.40 -12.61 0.15
CA PRO A 428 -30.60 -11.40 0.38
C PRO A 428 -30.33 -10.57 -0.90
N HIS A 429 -30.35 -11.22 -2.07
CA HIS A 429 -30.18 -10.57 -3.37
C HIS A 429 -31.37 -9.68 -3.81
N SER A 430 -32.49 -9.72 -3.09
CA SER A 430 -33.68 -8.90 -3.36
C SER A 430 -33.80 -7.64 -2.48
N ASN A 431 -33.03 -7.58 -1.38
CA ASN A 431 -33.15 -6.49 -0.40
C ASN A 431 -32.41 -5.23 -0.87
N ILE A 432 -33.15 -4.12 -1.03
CA ILE A 432 -32.57 -2.84 -1.41
C ILE A 432 -31.88 -2.12 -0.23
N ILE A 433 -32.12 -2.51 1.03
CA ILE A 433 -31.47 -1.89 2.21
C ILE A 433 -30.05 -2.43 2.43
N PHE A 434 -29.10 -1.51 2.54
CA PHE A 434 -27.69 -1.84 2.80
C PHE A 434 -27.43 -1.97 4.30
N ASN A 435 -26.53 -2.89 4.66
CA ASN A 435 -26.17 -3.19 6.05
C ASN A 435 -27.43 -3.42 6.92
N HIS A 436 -28.33 -4.28 6.43
CA HIS A 436 -29.64 -4.49 7.04
C HIS A 436 -29.57 -5.21 8.39
N GLU A 437 -28.55 -6.03 8.63
CA GLU A 437 -28.32 -6.76 9.89
C GLU A 437 -27.30 -6.06 10.81
N PHE A 438 -26.95 -4.80 10.51
CA PHE A 438 -26.03 -3.96 11.29
C PHE A 438 -24.62 -4.57 11.55
N SER A 439 -24.22 -5.55 10.74
CA SER A 439 -22.97 -6.30 10.87
C SER A 439 -21.71 -5.48 10.53
N ASP A 440 -21.83 -4.43 9.71
CA ASP A 440 -20.82 -3.37 9.55
C ASP A 440 -21.19 -2.11 10.39
N SER A 441 -21.64 -2.32 11.64
CA SER A 441 -22.06 -1.26 12.58
C SER A 441 -23.24 -0.45 12.02
N LEU A 442 -23.30 0.87 12.24
CA LEU A 442 -24.30 1.76 11.62
C LEU A 442 -23.88 2.26 10.22
N GLN A 443 -23.00 1.57 9.49
CA GLN A 443 -22.64 2.02 8.14
C GLN A 443 -23.90 2.11 7.25
N PHE A 444 -24.01 3.21 6.47
CA PHE A 444 -25.18 3.63 5.69
C PHE A 444 -26.42 4.13 6.48
N TRP A 445 -26.54 3.81 7.77
CA TRP A 445 -27.64 4.25 8.63
C TRP A 445 -27.31 5.56 9.36
N HIS A 446 -28.31 6.41 9.56
CA HIS A 446 -28.15 7.71 10.22
C HIS A 446 -29.20 7.89 11.32
N ALA A 447 -28.78 8.36 12.51
CA ALA A 447 -29.70 8.61 13.62
C ALA A 447 -30.37 9.99 13.46
N ILE A 448 -31.70 10.03 13.50
CA ILE A 448 -32.45 11.28 13.34
C ILE A 448 -32.56 11.99 14.70
N CYS A 449 -31.64 12.92 14.97
CA CYS A 449 -31.62 13.76 16.19
C CYS A 449 -31.61 13.00 17.53
N CYS A 450 -31.21 11.72 17.53
CA CYS A 450 -31.09 10.84 18.70
C CYS A 450 -29.74 10.09 18.68
N HIS A 451 -29.46 9.30 19.71
CA HIS A 451 -28.24 8.49 19.77
C HIS A 451 -28.53 7.08 19.25
N ALA A 452 -27.76 6.58 18.28
CA ALA A 452 -27.81 5.18 17.89
C ALA A 452 -26.43 4.52 17.96
N TYR A 453 -26.38 3.25 18.33
CA TYR A 453 -25.20 2.39 18.28
C TYR A 453 -25.59 0.95 17.91
N VAL A 454 -24.62 0.06 17.72
CA VAL A 454 -24.87 -1.37 17.50
C VAL A 454 -24.43 -2.17 18.72
N ALA A 455 -25.30 -3.04 19.20
CA ALA A 455 -25.04 -4.01 20.25
C ALA A 455 -24.87 -5.42 19.66
N SER A 456 -24.20 -6.31 20.37
CA SER A 456 -24.10 -7.73 20.06
C SER A 456 -24.33 -8.53 21.35
N ILE A 457 -24.91 -9.72 21.22
CA ILE A 457 -25.63 -10.47 22.28
C ILE A 457 -24.70 -11.03 23.40
N LYS A 458 -23.41 -10.69 23.42
CA LYS A 458 -22.42 -11.18 24.41
C LYS A 458 -22.51 -10.53 25.81
N SER A 459 -23.65 -9.93 26.19
CA SER A 459 -23.84 -9.27 27.48
C SER A 459 -25.17 -9.65 28.15
N GLY A 460 -25.15 -10.73 28.95
CA GLY A 460 -26.24 -11.14 29.85
C GLY A 460 -27.23 -12.15 29.24
N LEU A 461 -27.83 -12.98 30.12
CA LEU A 461 -28.95 -13.86 29.76
C LEU A 461 -30.23 -13.03 29.63
N PHE A 462 -31.08 -13.32 28.63
CA PHE A 462 -32.52 -13.03 28.68
C PHE A 462 -33.32 -14.09 27.91
N HIS A 463 -34.41 -14.56 28.54
CA HIS A 463 -35.45 -15.51 28.10
C HIS A 463 -35.24 -16.35 26.81
N GLY A 464 -34.77 -17.58 27.00
CA GLY A 464 -35.38 -18.78 26.40
C GLY A 464 -35.06 -19.16 24.94
N ILE A 465 -34.79 -18.20 24.04
CA ILE A 465 -34.62 -18.50 22.60
C ILE A 465 -33.12 -18.55 22.23
N PRO A 466 -32.60 -19.69 21.71
CA PRO A 466 -31.21 -19.80 21.28
C PRO A 466 -30.98 -19.20 19.88
N ALA A 467 -30.62 -17.91 19.83
CA ALA A 467 -30.16 -17.23 18.61
C ALA A 467 -28.77 -17.72 18.13
N LYS A 468 -28.39 -17.43 16.87
CA LYS A 468 -27.11 -17.91 16.31
C LYS A 468 -25.91 -17.11 16.85
N LEU A 469 -24.75 -17.77 16.84
CA LEU A 469 -23.48 -17.21 17.29
C LEU A 469 -22.92 -16.17 16.30
N GLY A 470 -23.42 -14.93 16.37
CA GLY A 470 -22.85 -13.80 15.60
C GLY A 470 -23.71 -12.55 15.49
N GLU A 471 -25.00 -12.62 15.83
CA GLU A 471 -25.95 -11.54 15.55
C GLU A 471 -25.63 -10.21 16.26
N SER A 472 -25.92 -9.13 15.56
CA SER A 472 -25.75 -7.73 15.97
C SER A 472 -27.05 -6.97 15.67
N TYR A 473 -27.36 -5.94 16.45
CA TYR A 473 -28.60 -5.18 16.28
C TYR A 473 -28.38 -3.69 16.62
N ALA A 474 -29.07 -2.81 15.91
CA ALA A 474 -29.06 -1.38 16.23
C ALA A 474 -29.90 -1.10 17.48
N VAL A 475 -29.42 -0.19 18.32
CA VAL A 475 -30.10 0.34 19.50
C VAL A 475 -30.20 1.85 19.36
N VAL A 476 -31.42 2.36 19.29
CA VAL A 476 -31.74 3.79 19.19
C VAL A 476 -32.25 4.27 20.55
N THR A 477 -31.50 5.20 21.15
CA THR A 477 -31.63 5.66 22.54
C THR A 477 -31.65 7.19 22.61
N HIS A 478 -31.86 7.76 23.80
CA HIS A 478 -31.89 9.21 24.03
C HIS A 478 -32.91 9.95 23.12
N ARG A 479 -34.01 9.26 22.76
CA ARG A 479 -35.07 9.78 21.89
C ARG A 479 -35.98 10.72 22.68
N THR A 480 -35.99 11.99 22.31
CA THR A 480 -36.78 13.07 22.92
C THR A 480 -38.07 13.39 22.17
N GLN A 481 -38.26 12.84 20.97
CA GLN A 481 -39.47 12.96 20.16
C GLN A 481 -39.80 11.63 19.47
N CYS A 482 -41.08 11.37 19.17
CA CYS A 482 -41.52 10.10 18.58
C CYS A 482 -41.02 9.86 17.15
N TRP A 483 -40.83 10.92 16.35
CA TRP A 483 -40.30 10.86 14.98
C TRP A 483 -38.79 10.58 14.90
N GLN A 484 -38.08 10.63 16.04
CA GLN A 484 -36.66 10.32 16.09
C GLN A 484 -36.44 8.81 15.99
N GLY A 485 -35.39 8.41 15.27
CA GLY A 485 -35.26 7.05 14.77
C GLY A 485 -34.00 6.82 13.95
N LEU A 486 -34.04 5.85 13.05
CA LEU A 486 -32.90 5.47 12.19
C LEU A 486 -33.30 5.53 10.71
N GLU A 487 -32.57 6.32 9.91
CA GLU A 487 -32.86 6.57 8.49
C GLU A 487 -31.80 6.04 7.52
N GLN A 488 -32.23 5.68 6.32
CA GLN A 488 -31.39 5.36 5.17
C GLN A 488 -32.00 5.94 3.87
N ASP A 489 -31.18 6.62 3.08
CA ASP A 489 -31.59 7.23 1.80
C ASP A 489 -31.70 6.17 0.70
N ILE A 490 -32.90 5.95 0.16
CA ILE A 490 -33.18 4.88 -0.81
C ILE A 490 -33.46 5.41 -2.23
N THR A 491 -33.21 6.70 -2.49
CA THR A 491 -33.56 7.41 -3.75
C THR A 491 -33.11 6.65 -5.00
N GLU A 492 -31.85 6.24 -5.08
CA GLU A 492 -31.25 5.57 -6.25
C GLU A 492 -31.65 4.09 -6.38
N ARG A 493 -32.49 3.56 -5.48
CA ARG A 493 -32.80 2.13 -5.33
C ARG A 493 -34.29 1.78 -5.47
N VAL A 494 -35.13 2.78 -5.78
CA VAL A 494 -36.58 2.64 -5.98
C VAL A 494 -36.96 3.06 -7.39
N THR A 495 -37.72 2.24 -8.11
CA THR A 495 -38.26 2.54 -9.45
C THR A 495 -39.74 2.93 -9.41
N SER A 496 -40.12 3.92 -10.21
CA SER A 496 -41.52 4.35 -10.36
C SER A 496 -42.39 3.22 -10.89
N GLY A 497 -43.60 3.08 -10.35
CA GLY A 497 -44.57 2.03 -10.70
C GLY A 497 -44.31 0.65 -10.08
N THR A 498 -43.16 0.42 -9.45
CA THR A 498 -42.84 -0.86 -8.80
C THR A 498 -43.39 -0.92 -7.37
N LYS A 499 -44.07 -2.02 -7.00
CA LYS A 499 -44.49 -2.28 -5.62
C LYS A 499 -43.35 -2.91 -4.82
N TYR A 500 -42.97 -2.26 -3.73
CA TYR A 500 -41.99 -2.75 -2.75
C TYR A 500 -42.70 -3.19 -1.47
N ASN A 501 -42.29 -4.34 -0.93
CA ASN A 501 -42.72 -4.81 0.39
C ASN A 501 -41.62 -4.49 1.42
N VAL A 502 -42.01 -4.20 2.64
CA VAL A 502 -41.15 -3.77 3.76
C VAL A 502 -41.35 -4.72 4.93
N LEU A 503 -40.26 -5.25 5.47
CA LEU A 503 -40.21 -6.07 6.68
C LEU A 503 -39.15 -5.50 7.63
N ALA A 504 -39.42 -5.43 8.92
CA ALA A 504 -38.42 -5.12 9.94
C ALA A 504 -38.63 -5.98 11.19
N ILE A 505 -37.53 -6.45 11.77
CA ILE A 505 -37.53 -7.15 13.07
C ILE A 505 -37.09 -6.15 14.14
N ILE A 506 -38.01 -5.82 15.03
CA ILE A 506 -37.91 -4.72 16.00
C ILE A 506 -38.21 -5.19 17.42
N ARG A 507 -37.71 -4.46 18.42
CA ARG A 507 -38.00 -4.69 19.84
C ARG A 507 -38.04 -3.34 20.56
N VAL A 508 -38.82 -3.23 21.64
CA VAL A 508 -39.01 -1.98 22.38
C VAL A 508 -38.62 -2.17 23.84
N HIS A 509 -37.61 -1.42 24.29
CA HIS A 509 -36.97 -1.62 25.60
C HIS A 509 -36.98 -0.35 26.46
N GLY A 510 -37.61 -0.41 27.62
CA GLY A 510 -37.71 0.65 28.62
C GLY A 510 -38.95 0.47 29.51
N ASN A 511 -39.21 1.40 30.42
CA ASN A 511 -40.46 1.41 31.18
C ASN A 511 -41.60 2.03 30.34
N PHE A 512 -42.60 1.23 30.00
CA PHE A 512 -43.86 1.68 29.39
C PHE A 512 -45.04 0.90 29.98
N SER A 513 -46.19 1.56 30.13
CA SER A 513 -47.39 1.01 30.78
C SER A 513 -48.56 0.77 29.81
N GLU A 514 -48.40 1.13 28.54
CA GLU A 514 -49.39 1.04 27.46
C GLU A 514 -48.72 0.53 26.19
N ALA A 515 -49.50 0.03 25.22
CA ALA A 515 -48.95 -0.49 23.97
C ALA A 515 -48.21 0.60 23.17
N THR A 516 -46.91 0.43 22.95
CA THR A 516 -46.10 1.42 22.25
C THR A 516 -45.97 1.09 20.76
N GLY A 517 -46.26 2.07 19.91
CA GLY A 517 -46.23 1.92 18.45
C GLY A 517 -44.87 2.25 17.84
N VAL A 518 -44.32 1.32 17.05
CA VAL A 518 -43.21 1.53 16.12
C VAL A 518 -43.76 1.57 14.70
N GLN A 519 -43.20 2.43 13.85
CA GLN A 519 -43.71 2.74 12.52
C GLN A 519 -42.58 2.84 11.49
N ALA A 520 -42.81 2.30 10.30
CA ALA A 520 -41.96 2.50 9.14
C ALA A 520 -42.56 3.60 8.25
N THR A 521 -41.76 4.60 7.90
CA THR A 521 -42.20 5.81 7.18
C THR A 521 -41.23 6.16 6.06
N LEU A 522 -41.76 6.63 4.92
CA LEU A 522 -40.99 7.28 3.86
C LEU A 522 -41.12 8.81 3.98
N ARG A 523 -39.99 9.52 3.88
CA ARG A 523 -39.93 10.97 3.72
C ARG A 523 -39.60 11.31 2.26
N LEU A 524 -40.44 12.12 1.63
CA LEU A 524 -40.36 12.50 0.22
C LEU A 524 -39.99 13.99 0.12
N GLU A 525 -38.83 14.29 -0.46
CA GLU A 525 -38.26 15.64 -0.52
C GLU A 525 -38.22 16.13 -1.98
N ASN A 526 -38.99 17.18 -2.31
CA ASN A 526 -39.11 17.76 -3.65
C ASN A 526 -38.83 19.28 -3.65
N PRO A 527 -38.03 19.83 -4.61
CA PRO A 527 -37.74 21.26 -4.64
C PRO A 527 -38.98 22.12 -4.87
N GLY A 528 -39.20 23.11 -4.01
CA GLY A 528 -40.31 24.06 -4.13
C GLY A 528 -41.66 23.57 -3.60
N PHE A 529 -41.73 22.33 -3.10
CA PHE A 529 -42.91 21.76 -2.46
C PHE A 529 -42.67 21.50 -0.97
N ALA A 530 -43.72 21.17 -0.23
CA ALA A 530 -43.60 20.67 1.14
C ALA A 530 -42.94 19.28 1.15
N THR A 531 -42.40 18.88 2.29
CA THR A 531 -41.89 17.51 2.50
C THR A 531 -43.06 16.61 2.90
N ASP A 532 -43.36 15.60 2.07
CA ASP A 532 -44.43 14.65 2.34
C ASP A 532 -43.92 13.44 3.14
N TYR A 533 -44.80 12.84 3.95
CA TYR A 533 -44.51 11.69 4.80
C TYR A 533 -45.56 10.59 4.60
N LEU A 534 -45.12 9.38 4.24
CA LEU A 534 -45.97 8.24 3.97
C LEU A 534 -45.71 7.12 4.98
N CYS A 535 -46.70 6.82 5.83
CA CYS A 535 -46.67 5.65 6.72
C CYS A 535 -46.81 4.37 5.88
N ILE A 536 -45.87 3.44 6.04
CA ILE A 536 -45.75 2.20 5.27
C ILE A 536 -46.29 0.99 6.03
N GLY A 537 -46.11 1.00 7.37
CA GLY A 537 -46.56 -0.03 8.28
C GLY A 537 -46.34 0.39 9.73
N ARG A 538 -47.21 -0.05 10.64
CA ARG A 538 -47.12 0.21 12.09
C ARG A 538 -47.33 -1.09 12.85
N LYS A 539 -46.54 -1.29 13.90
CA LYS A 539 -46.63 -2.42 14.83
C LYS A 539 -46.62 -1.88 16.25
N SER A 540 -47.62 -2.24 17.05
CA SER A 540 -47.68 -1.92 18.48
C SER A 540 -47.22 -3.11 19.30
N THR A 541 -46.34 -2.88 20.28
CA THR A 541 -45.82 -3.89 21.20
C THR A 541 -46.29 -3.60 22.63
N MET A 542 -46.56 -4.66 23.42
CA MET A 542 -46.87 -4.56 24.85
C MET A 542 -45.78 -5.21 25.73
N GLU A 543 -44.85 -5.94 25.14
CA GLU A 543 -43.79 -6.69 25.83
C GLU A 543 -42.41 -6.39 25.21
N ASP A 544 -41.34 -6.59 25.98
CA ASP A 544 -39.95 -6.40 25.55
C ASP A 544 -39.42 -7.62 24.75
N ILE A 545 -40.14 -7.96 23.68
CA ILE A 545 -39.88 -9.09 22.78
C ILE A 545 -39.51 -8.61 21.37
N TRP A 546 -38.94 -9.51 20.55
CA TRP A 546 -38.71 -9.25 19.13
C TRP A 546 -39.98 -9.52 18.34
N GLU A 547 -40.46 -8.49 17.63
CA GLU A 547 -41.67 -8.53 16.82
C GLU A 547 -41.38 -8.14 15.36
N LYS A 548 -42.27 -8.61 14.47
CA LYS A 548 -42.24 -8.31 13.03
C LYS A 548 -43.13 -7.10 12.71
N LEU A 549 -42.56 -6.10 12.04
CA LEU A 549 -43.28 -4.99 11.43
C LEU A 549 -43.31 -5.22 9.91
N GLU A 550 -44.49 -5.11 9.30
CA GLU A 550 -44.69 -5.34 7.86
C GLU A 550 -45.39 -4.13 7.21
N GLY A 551 -45.16 -3.93 5.91
CA GLY A 551 -45.77 -2.86 5.12
C GLY A 551 -45.48 -3.01 3.62
N SER A 552 -46.04 -2.12 2.80
CA SER A 552 -45.68 -2.05 1.36
C SER A 552 -45.99 -0.67 0.77
N PHE A 553 -45.30 -0.31 -0.31
CA PHE A 553 -45.52 0.96 -1.02
C PHE A 553 -45.30 0.84 -2.53
N THR A 554 -45.91 1.74 -3.28
CA THR A 554 -45.70 1.97 -4.71
C THR A 554 -45.64 3.47 -4.94
N LEU A 555 -44.65 3.98 -5.66
CA LEU A 555 -44.58 5.41 -6.03
C LEU A 555 -44.95 5.59 -7.50
N THR A 556 -45.88 6.50 -7.80
CA THR A 556 -46.27 6.85 -9.17
C THR A 556 -45.23 7.73 -9.85
N SER A 557 -44.62 8.64 -9.10
CA SER A 557 -43.46 9.45 -9.48
C SER A 557 -42.37 9.39 -8.41
N LEU A 558 -41.10 9.33 -8.81
CA LEU A 558 -39.97 9.39 -7.88
C LEU A 558 -39.72 10.84 -7.43
N PRO A 559 -39.64 11.12 -6.11
CA PRO A 559 -39.23 12.43 -5.61
C PRO A 559 -37.72 12.64 -5.80
N LYS A 560 -37.25 13.89 -5.71
CA LYS A 560 -35.81 14.19 -5.85
C LYS A 560 -34.96 13.51 -4.78
N ARG A 561 -35.51 13.29 -3.59
CA ARG A 561 -34.90 12.48 -2.53
C ARG A 561 -35.97 11.72 -1.76
N LEU A 562 -35.69 10.43 -1.50
CA LEU A 562 -36.58 9.47 -0.84
C LEU A 562 -35.82 8.79 0.29
N VAL A 563 -36.26 9.00 1.53
CA VAL A 563 -35.61 8.45 2.72
C VAL A 563 -36.56 7.50 3.44
N PHE A 564 -36.09 6.28 3.71
CA PHE A 564 -36.77 5.33 4.58
C PHE A 564 -36.30 5.51 6.02
N TYR A 565 -37.21 5.50 6.98
CA TYR A 565 -36.85 5.50 8.40
C TYR A 565 -37.84 4.73 9.28
N LEU A 566 -37.34 4.24 10.41
CA LEU A 566 -38.13 3.64 11.48
C LEU A 566 -38.25 4.62 12.65
N GLU A 567 -39.48 4.92 13.05
CA GLU A 567 -39.86 5.86 14.11
C GLU A 567 -40.83 5.22 15.13
N GLY A 568 -41.15 5.93 16.21
CA GLY A 568 -41.66 5.29 17.43
C GLY A 568 -40.54 4.52 18.16
N PRO A 569 -40.74 4.01 19.40
CA PRO A 569 -41.88 4.20 20.32
C PRO A 569 -41.97 5.66 20.86
N PRO A 570 -42.78 5.98 21.88
CA PRO A 570 -42.75 7.32 22.52
C PRO A 570 -41.36 7.75 23.03
N PRO A 571 -41.16 9.04 23.35
CA PRO A 571 -39.91 9.55 23.94
C PRO A 571 -39.50 8.81 25.20
N GLY A 572 -38.20 8.71 25.45
CA GLY A 572 -37.62 8.00 26.60
C GLY A 572 -37.55 6.47 26.45
N VAL A 573 -38.31 5.86 25.54
CA VAL A 573 -38.27 4.42 25.28
C VAL A 573 -37.35 4.10 24.10
N ASN A 574 -36.53 3.06 24.22
CA ASN A 574 -35.52 2.70 23.24
C ASN A 574 -36.10 1.79 22.14
N LEU A 575 -35.70 2.03 20.89
CA LEU A 575 -36.01 1.16 19.75
C LEU A 575 -34.81 0.27 19.45
N LEU A 576 -35.01 -1.04 19.44
CA LEU A 576 -34.04 -2.03 19.00
C LEU A 576 -34.45 -2.53 17.61
N ILE A 577 -33.48 -2.69 16.71
CA ILE A 577 -33.72 -3.13 15.32
C ILE A 577 -32.70 -4.22 14.99
N ASN A 578 -33.16 -5.45 14.77
CA ASN A 578 -32.32 -6.60 14.40
C ASN A 578 -32.05 -6.59 12.89
N SER A 579 -33.10 -6.46 12.08
CA SER A 579 -32.99 -6.50 10.61
C SER A 579 -34.07 -5.70 9.90
N VAL A 580 -33.77 -5.19 8.70
CA VAL A 580 -34.71 -4.45 7.82
C VAL A 580 -34.57 -4.89 6.36
N ALA A 581 -35.64 -5.42 5.78
CA ALA A 581 -35.69 -5.79 4.37
C ALA A 581 -36.73 -4.97 3.60
N ILE A 582 -36.34 -4.46 2.43
CA ILE A 582 -37.26 -3.86 1.46
C ILE A 582 -36.96 -4.47 0.09
N PHE A 583 -37.97 -5.04 -0.59
CA PHE A 583 -37.76 -5.77 -1.84
C PHE A 583 -38.94 -5.61 -2.81
N PRO A 584 -38.69 -5.59 -4.13
CA PRO A 584 -39.74 -5.48 -5.14
C PRO A 584 -40.58 -6.77 -5.22
N THR A 585 -41.84 -6.64 -5.64
CA THR A 585 -42.72 -7.78 -5.93
C THR A 585 -42.52 -8.23 -7.37
N SER A 586 -42.14 -9.50 -7.58
CA SER A 586 -41.96 -10.08 -8.92
C SER A 586 -43.32 -10.28 -9.64
N PRO A 587 -43.42 -10.09 -10.97
CA PRO A 587 -44.68 -10.31 -11.70
C PRO A 587 -45.07 -11.78 -11.94
N CYS A 588 -44.23 -12.75 -11.55
CA CYS A 588 -44.30 -14.13 -12.04
C CYS A 588 -44.70 -15.15 -10.94
N ASP A 589 -45.92 -15.02 -10.42
CA ASP A 589 -46.58 -16.04 -9.57
C ASP A 589 -47.98 -16.38 -10.12
N SER A 590 -48.02 -16.73 -11.40
CA SER A 590 -49.17 -17.36 -12.06
C SER A 590 -48.65 -18.34 -13.12
N GLY A 591 -48.49 -19.60 -12.73
CA GLY A 591 -47.88 -20.61 -13.58
C GLY A 591 -48.86 -21.27 -14.54
N GLU A 592 -48.57 -21.20 -15.85
CA GLU A 592 -49.09 -22.16 -16.83
C GLU A 592 -48.06 -22.36 -17.94
N ILE A 593 -47.76 -23.64 -18.27
CA ILE A 593 -46.80 -23.98 -19.33
C ILE A 593 -47.59 -24.27 -20.59
N THR A 594 -47.60 -23.33 -21.53
CA THR A 594 -48.14 -23.54 -22.89
C THR A 594 -47.10 -23.21 -23.95
N SER A 595 -46.85 -24.16 -24.85
CA SER A 595 -45.90 -24.03 -25.95
C SER A 595 -46.48 -23.19 -27.10
N TYR A 596 -46.01 -21.96 -27.26
CA TYR A 596 -46.21 -21.16 -28.47
C TYR A 596 -44.87 -20.54 -28.91
N PHE A 597 -44.59 -20.61 -30.21
CA PHE A 597 -43.49 -19.87 -30.84
C PHE A 597 -43.88 -18.38 -30.97
N PRO A 598 -43.18 -17.43 -30.35
CA PRO A 598 -43.41 -16.00 -30.54
C PRO A 598 -42.39 -15.44 -31.53
N SER A 599 -42.88 -14.86 -32.62
CA SER A 599 -42.08 -13.98 -33.49
C SER A 599 -41.75 -12.68 -32.73
N GLY A 600 -40.60 -12.66 -32.03
CA GLY A 600 -40.24 -11.49 -31.20
C GLY A 600 -38.94 -11.57 -30.40
N ASP A 601 -37.92 -12.36 -30.79
CA ASP A 601 -36.61 -12.25 -30.13
C ASP A 601 -36.02 -10.84 -30.40
N GLY A 602 -35.47 -10.20 -29.38
CA GLY A 602 -35.28 -8.75 -29.27
C GLY A 602 -34.13 -8.15 -30.09
N SER A 603 -34.01 -8.55 -31.35
CA SER A 603 -32.98 -8.14 -32.30
C SER A 603 -33.29 -6.79 -32.95
N ILE A 604 -32.27 -5.94 -33.09
CA ILE A 604 -32.29 -4.72 -33.92
C ILE A 604 -31.81 -4.97 -35.36
N ILE A 605 -31.33 -6.18 -35.68
CA ILE A 605 -31.08 -6.58 -37.07
C ILE A 605 -32.39 -6.97 -37.73
N ARG A 606 -32.70 -6.33 -38.84
CA ARG A 606 -33.79 -6.65 -39.75
C ARG A 606 -33.36 -7.78 -40.68
N ASN A 607 -34.27 -8.72 -40.96
CA ASN A 607 -34.01 -9.91 -41.76
C ASN A 607 -32.71 -10.65 -41.32
N PRO A 608 -32.59 -11.05 -40.03
CA PRO A 608 -31.35 -11.56 -39.45
C PRO A 608 -30.93 -12.97 -39.93
N PHE A 609 -31.81 -13.68 -40.65
CA PHE A 609 -31.61 -15.04 -41.18
C PHE A 609 -31.67 -15.13 -42.72
N PHE A 610 -31.73 -13.98 -43.42
CA PHE A 610 -31.81 -13.90 -44.89
C PHE A 610 -33.01 -14.62 -45.55
N GLU A 611 -34.05 -14.99 -44.79
CA GLU A 611 -35.29 -15.61 -45.29
C GLU A 611 -36.10 -14.67 -46.21
N GLU A 612 -35.95 -13.36 -46.04
CA GLU A 612 -36.46 -12.32 -46.95
C GLU A 612 -35.42 -11.93 -48.01
N GLY A 613 -34.46 -12.81 -48.30
CA GLY A 613 -33.33 -12.55 -49.18
C GLY A 613 -32.37 -11.51 -48.60
N LEU A 614 -31.94 -10.55 -49.41
CA LEU A 614 -30.98 -9.51 -49.01
C LEU A 614 -31.66 -8.20 -48.53
N ASN A 615 -32.95 -8.22 -48.19
CA ASN A 615 -33.66 -7.04 -47.70
C ASN A 615 -32.98 -6.43 -46.45
N ASN A 616 -32.77 -5.12 -46.46
CA ASN A 616 -32.02 -4.32 -45.47
C ASN A 616 -30.48 -4.58 -45.43
N TRP A 617 -29.94 -5.50 -46.24
CA TRP A 617 -28.51 -5.79 -46.30
C TRP A 617 -27.80 -5.07 -47.45
N SER A 618 -26.52 -4.75 -47.26
CA SER A 618 -25.69 -4.16 -48.32
C SER A 618 -24.24 -4.65 -48.27
N ALA A 619 -23.51 -4.45 -49.36
CA ALA A 619 -22.09 -4.76 -49.46
C ALA A 619 -21.23 -3.53 -49.12
N ARG A 620 -20.18 -3.73 -48.33
CA ARG A 620 -19.10 -2.77 -48.09
C ARG A 620 -17.95 -3.11 -49.04
N GLY A 621 -17.82 -2.40 -50.16
CA GLY A 621 -16.70 -2.54 -51.11
C GLY A 621 -16.62 -3.87 -51.89
N CYS A 622 -17.62 -4.74 -51.83
CA CYS A 622 -17.67 -6.03 -52.51
C CYS A 622 -19.03 -6.27 -53.18
N ARG A 623 -19.29 -7.48 -53.66
CA ARG A 623 -20.63 -7.95 -54.08
C ARG A 623 -21.29 -8.71 -52.92
N LEU A 624 -22.60 -8.59 -52.77
CA LEU A 624 -23.39 -9.43 -51.87
C LEU A 624 -24.32 -10.31 -52.72
N SER A 625 -24.32 -11.61 -52.47
CA SER A 625 -25.19 -12.60 -53.14
C SER A 625 -25.95 -13.43 -52.11
N LEU A 626 -27.13 -13.93 -52.47
CA LEU A 626 -27.90 -14.90 -51.68
C LEU A 626 -27.66 -16.31 -52.23
N HIS A 627 -27.57 -17.30 -51.34
CA HIS A 627 -27.33 -18.71 -51.68
C HIS A 627 -28.23 -19.62 -50.83
N ASP A 628 -28.89 -20.57 -51.49
CA ASP A 628 -29.40 -21.81 -50.89
C ASP A 628 -28.34 -22.92 -50.87
N SER A 629 -27.35 -22.83 -51.78
CA SER A 629 -26.21 -23.74 -51.88
C SER A 629 -25.01 -23.04 -52.53
N MET A 630 -23.80 -23.47 -52.20
CA MET A 630 -22.55 -23.02 -52.83
C MET A 630 -21.51 -24.15 -52.90
N GLY A 631 -20.60 -24.08 -53.88
CA GLY A 631 -19.53 -25.06 -54.08
C GLY A 631 -20.03 -26.47 -54.38
N ASP A 632 -20.93 -26.61 -55.36
CA ASP A 632 -21.50 -27.88 -55.82
C ASP A 632 -22.18 -28.70 -54.70
N GLY A 633 -22.86 -28.02 -53.76
CA GLY A 633 -23.54 -28.65 -52.63
C GLY A 633 -22.68 -28.84 -51.38
N LYS A 634 -21.38 -28.48 -51.39
CA LYS A 634 -20.47 -28.61 -50.23
C LYS A 634 -20.72 -27.57 -49.14
N VAL A 635 -21.43 -26.49 -49.46
CA VAL A 635 -21.83 -25.44 -48.52
C VAL A 635 -23.35 -25.29 -48.55
N LEU A 636 -23.99 -25.69 -47.46
CA LEU A 636 -25.43 -25.52 -47.20
C LEU A 636 -25.62 -24.50 -46.05
N PRO A 637 -26.82 -23.90 -45.91
CA PRO A 637 -27.17 -23.06 -44.75
C PRO A 637 -26.98 -23.82 -43.43
N PHE A 638 -26.59 -23.12 -42.36
CA PHE A 638 -26.53 -23.70 -41.01
C PHE A 638 -27.92 -23.84 -40.38
N ASN A 639 -28.79 -22.86 -40.63
CA ASN A 639 -30.21 -22.87 -40.31
C ASN A 639 -31.00 -22.13 -41.40
N GLY A 640 -32.31 -22.38 -41.52
CA GLY A 640 -33.14 -21.79 -42.57
C GLY A 640 -32.82 -22.32 -43.98
N ARG A 641 -33.24 -21.57 -45.00
CA ARG A 641 -33.12 -21.90 -46.43
C ARG A 641 -31.98 -21.20 -47.13
N TYR A 642 -31.45 -20.11 -46.58
CA TYR A 642 -30.50 -19.24 -47.26
C TYR A 642 -29.31 -18.79 -46.38
N PHE A 643 -28.25 -18.36 -47.03
CA PHE A 643 -27.15 -17.58 -46.44
C PHE A 643 -26.67 -16.51 -47.44
N ALA A 644 -26.02 -15.47 -46.94
CA ALA A 644 -25.41 -14.43 -47.77
C ALA A 644 -23.91 -14.72 -47.99
N SER A 645 -23.40 -14.39 -49.18
CA SER A 645 -21.96 -14.39 -49.50
C SER A 645 -21.49 -12.98 -49.87
N ALA A 646 -20.46 -12.50 -49.18
CA ALA A 646 -19.77 -11.25 -49.49
C ALA A 646 -18.55 -11.58 -50.37
N SER A 647 -18.77 -11.52 -51.69
CA SER A 647 -17.83 -12.03 -52.70
C SER A 647 -17.09 -10.95 -53.49
N GLY A 648 -15.90 -11.28 -54.00
CA GLY A 648 -15.09 -10.34 -54.79
C GLY A 648 -14.49 -9.20 -53.95
N ARG A 649 -14.16 -9.49 -52.70
CA ARG A 649 -13.56 -8.57 -51.74
C ARG A 649 -12.15 -8.14 -52.20
N LYS A 650 -11.92 -6.84 -52.35
CA LYS A 650 -10.63 -6.25 -52.79
C LYS A 650 -9.71 -5.86 -51.63
N GLU A 651 -10.29 -5.59 -50.47
CA GLU A 651 -9.59 -5.22 -49.23
C GLU A 651 -10.13 -6.05 -48.06
N SER A 652 -9.37 -6.15 -46.97
CA SER A 652 -9.76 -6.93 -45.78
C SER A 652 -10.97 -6.37 -45.02
N TRP A 653 -11.20 -5.05 -45.09
CA TRP A 653 -12.36 -4.35 -44.50
C TRP A 653 -13.65 -4.48 -45.32
N ASN A 654 -13.60 -5.11 -46.50
CA ASN A 654 -14.79 -5.35 -47.31
C ASN A 654 -15.63 -6.50 -46.73
N GLY A 655 -16.94 -6.45 -46.92
CA GLY A 655 -17.84 -7.52 -46.44
C GLY A 655 -19.32 -7.14 -46.44
N VAL A 656 -20.14 -7.85 -45.66
CA VAL A 656 -21.58 -7.57 -45.51
C VAL A 656 -21.84 -6.56 -44.38
N GLN A 657 -22.78 -5.64 -44.57
CA GLN A 657 -23.14 -4.60 -43.59
C GLN A 657 -24.65 -4.33 -43.52
N GLN A 658 -25.13 -3.87 -42.37
CA GLN A 658 -26.48 -3.31 -42.17
C GLN A 658 -26.41 -1.98 -41.39
N ASP A 659 -27.19 -1.00 -41.81
CA ASP A 659 -27.36 0.26 -41.08
C ASP A 659 -28.37 0.06 -39.94
N ILE A 660 -27.96 0.38 -38.72
CA ILE A 660 -28.73 0.23 -37.47
C ILE A 660 -28.94 1.58 -36.76
N THR A 661 -28.79 2.68 -37.49
CA THR A 661 -29.04 4.04 -37.00
C THR A 661 -30.43 4.18 -36.38
N GLY A 662 -30.53 4.87 -35.24
CA GLY A 662 -31.78 5.07 -34.50
C GLY A 662 -32.28 3.84 -33.71
N GLN A 663 -31.70 2.65 -33.92
CA GLN A 663 -32.07 1.42 -33.17
C GLN A 663 -31.20 1.20 -31.91
N LEU A 664 -30.16 2.02 -31.74
CA LEU A 664 -29.24 1.99 -30.60
C LEU A 664 -29.63 3.02 -29.53
N HIS A 665 -29.49 2.64 -28.27
CA HIS A 665 -29.68 3.53 -27.11
C HIS A 665 -28.36 3.71 -26.35
N ARG A 666 -28.06 4.95 -25.93
CA ARG A 666 -26.91 5.25 -25.06
C ARG A 666 -27.02 4.52 -23.72
N LYS A 667 -25.87 4.13 -23.16
CA LYS A 667 -25.71 3.35 -21.92
C LYS A 667 -26.39 1.97 -21.89
N LEU A 668 -26.88 1.46 -23.02
CA LEU A 668 -27.42 0.10 -23.12
C LEU A 668 -26.40 -0.83 -23.80
N ALA A 669 -26.17 -2.00 -23.19
CA ALA A 669 -25.29 -3.02 -23.75
C ALA A 669 -26.03 -3.86 -24.81
N TYR A 670 -25.34 -4.21 -25.88
CA TYR A 670 -25.84 -5.05 -26.97
C TYR A 670 -24.95 -6.27 -27.16
N GLU A 671 -25.56 -7.39 -27.51
CA GLU A 671 -24.90 -8.66 -27.81
C GLU A 671 -25.09 -8.99 -29.29
N VAL A 672 -23.98 -9.36 -29.93
CA VAL A 672 -23.89 -9.69 -31.35
C VAL A 672 -23.54 -11.17 -31.47
N ILE A 673 -24.31 -11.89 -32.28
CA ILE A 673 -24.13 -13.30 -32.59
C ILE A 673 -24.22 -13.46 -34.10
N ALA A 674 -23.20 -14.02 -34.74
CA ALA A 674 -23.18 -14.29 -36.17
C ALA A 674 -22.75 -15.73 -36.44
N GLU A 675 -23.41 -16.42 -37.38
CA GLU A 675 -22.97 -17.73 -37.87
C GLU A 675 -22.23 -17.51 -39.19
N VAL A 676 -20.91 -17.74 -39.19
CA VAL A 676 -19.99 -17.36 -40.27
C VAL A 676 -19.11 -18.52 -40.74
N ARG A 677 -18.73 -18.49 -42.02
CA ARG A 677 -17.81 -19.43 -42.68
C ARG A 677 -17.02 -18.66 -43.75
N ILE A 678 -15.86 -19.14 -44.19
CA ILE A 678 -15.14 -18.55 -45.34
C ILE A 678 -15.18 -19.47 -46.55
N PHE A 679 -14.87 -18.93 -47.72
CA PHE A 679 -14.76 -19.72 -48.96
C PHE A 679 -13.73 -19.09 -49.92
N GLY A 680 -13.05 -19.91 -50.72
CA GLY A 680 -12.06 -19.46 -51.71
C GLY A 680 -10.61 -19.70 -51.28
N ASN A 681 -9.72 -18.73 -51.51
CA ASN A 681 -8.26 -18.91 -51.51
C ASN A 681 -7.59 -19.13 -50.13
N SER A 682 -8.35 -19.29 -49.05
CA SER A 682 -7.81 -19.45 -47.69
C SER A 682 -8.53 -20.56 -46.94
N THR A 683 -7.76 -21.48 -46.36
CA THR A 683 -8.23 -22.59 -45.51
C THR A 683 -8.48 -22.17 -44.06
N GLY A 684 -8.08 -20.96 -43.66
CA GLY A 684 -8.23 -20.43 -42.30
C GLY A 684 -7.90 -18.94 -42.21
N ALA A 685 -8.87 -18.12 -41.78
CA ALA A 685 -8.71 -16.68 -41.65
C ALA A 685 -9.53 -16.10 -40.48
N GLU A 686 -9.08 -14.96 -39.93
CA GLU A 686 -9.88 -14.22 -38.94
C GLU A 686 -11.07 -13.51 -39.61
N VAL A 687 -12.28 -13.82 -39.16
CA VAL A 687 -13.51 -13.05 -39.42
C VAL A 687 -13.83 -12.23 -38.17
N ARG A 688 -14.21 -10.97 -38.36
CA ARG A 688 -14.47 -10.00 -37.28
C ARG A 688 -15.79 -9.29 -37.52
N SER A 689 -16.51 -8.99 -36.43
CA SER A 689 -17.63 -8.05 -36.44
C SER A 689 -17.17 -6.70 -35.89
N THR A 690 -17.44 -5.65 -36.66
CA THR A 690 -17.07 -4.26 -36.35
C THR A 690 -18.29 -3.36 -36.49
N LEU A 691 -18.48 -2.50 -35.51
CA LEU A 691 -19.50 -1.45 -35.50
C LEU A 691 -18.83 -0.11 -35.82
N TRP A 692 -19.19 0.46 -36.96
CA TRP A 692 -18.88 1.86 -37.28
C TRP A 692 -19.98 2.76 -36.72
N VAL A 693 -19.60 3.82 -36.02
CA VAL A 693 -20.54 4.87 -35.59
C VAL A 693 -20.02 6.24 -35.97
N GLU A 694 -20.95 7.14 -36.25
CA GLU A 694 -20.70 8.57 -36.39
C GLU A 694 -21.35 9.31 -35.22
N SER A 695 -20.61 10.20 -34.55
CA SER A 695 -21.17 11.12 -33.55
C SER A 695 -21.76 12.38 -34.21
N PRO A 696 -22.76 13.05 -33.61
CA PRO A 696 -23.38 14.29 -34.11
C PRO A 696 -22.44 15.48 -34.39
N ASN A 697 -21.15 15.37 -34.05
CA ASN A 697 -20.10 16.34 -34.36
C ASN A 697 -19.20 15.93 -35.56
N GLY A 698 -19.64 14.95 -36.37
CA GLY A 698 -18.92 14.47 -37.55
C GLY A 698 -17.65 13.68 -37.22
N ARG A 699 -17.68 12.88 -36.15
CA ARG A 699 -16.58 11.96 -35.78
C ARG A 699 -16.96 10.52 -36.05
N GLU A 700 -16.16 9.85 -36.87
CA GLU A 700 -16.24 8.39 -37.04
C GLU A 700 -15.47 7.65 -35.94
N HIS A 701 -16.04 6.53 -35.47
CA HIS A 701 -15.39 5.58 -34.58
C HIS A 701 -15.65 4.15 -35.08
N TYR A 702 -14.65 3.27 -34.95
CA TYR A 702 -14.72 1.87 -35.37
C TYR A 702 -14.51 0.98 -34.13
N ILE A 703 -15.54 0.21 -33.76
CA ILE A 703 -15.61 -0.60 -32.54
C ILE A 703 -15.57 -2.08 -32.93
N SER A 704 -14.46 -2.76 -32.67
CA SER A 704 -14.36 -4.22 -32.82
C SER A 704 -15.20 -4.92 -31.76
N ILE A 705 -16.22 -5.67 -32.16
CA ILE A 705 -17.19 -6.32 -31.26
C ILE A 705 -16.76 -7.72 -30.85
N GLY A 706 -16.28 -8.52 -31.81
CA GLY A 706 -15.95 -9.93 -31.64
C GLY A 706 -15.28 -10.50 -32.89
N LYS A 707 -14.58 -11.62 -32.74
CA LYS A 707 -13.80 -12.25 -33.84
C LYS A 707 -13.71 -13.77 -33.66
N VAL A 708 -13.59 -14.48 -34.77
CA VAL A 708 -13.40 -15.95 -34.82
C VAL A 708 -12.41 -16.28 -35.94
N HIS A 709 -11.65 -17.37 -35.79
CA HIS A 709 -10.82 -17.88 -36.89
C HIS A 709 -11.65 -18.94 -37.64
N ALA A 710 -12.16 -18.57 -38.81
CA ALA A 710 -13.06 -19.40 -39.62
C ALA A 710 -12.28 -20.16 -40.70
N SER A 711 -12.75 -21.37 -41.01
CA SER A 711 -12.26 -22.22 -42.09
C SER A 711 -13.29 -22.31 -43.24
N ASP A 712 -12.92 -23.03 -44.30
CA ASP A 712 -13.83 -23.42 -45.38
C ASP A 712 -14.67 -24.67 -45.04
N SER A 713 -14.36 -25.37 -43.95
CA SER A 713 -14.96 -26.67 -43.59
C SER A 713 -16.32 -26.58 -42.88
N GLU A 714 -16.50 -25.62 -41.96
CA GLU A 714 -17.65 -25.60 -41.05
C GLU A 714 -18.19 -24.19 -40.77
N TRP A 715 -19.39 -24.10 -40.20
CA TRP A 715 -19.98 -22.85 -39.73
C TRP A 715 -19.58 -22.61 -38.28
N LEU A 716 -19.04 -21.43 -37.98
CA LEU A 716 -18.62 -21.04 -36.63
C LEU A 716 -19.37 -19.82 -36.12
N ARG A 717 -19.71 -19.85 -34.84
CA ARG A 717 -20.35 -18.74 -34.12
C ARG A 717 -19.34 -17.68 -33.73
N LEU A 718 -19.41 -16.52 -34.38
CA LEU A 718 -18.79 -15.29 -33.91
C LEU A 718 -19.73 -14.65 -32.87
N GLN A 719 -19.24 -14.38 -31.67
CA GLN A 719 -20.00 -13.69 -30.62
C GLN A 719 -19.19 -12.52 -30.04
N GLY A 720 -19.88 -11.46 -29.62
CA GLY A 720 -19.28 -10.30 -28.95
C GLY A 720 -20.32 -9.37 -28.34
N LYS A 721 -19.88 -8.34 -27.61
CA LYS A 721 -20.77 -7.34 -26.99
C LYS A 721 -20.19 -5.94 -27.13
N PHE A 722 -21.07 -4.94 -27.21
CA PHE A 722 -20.68 -3.52 -27.24
C PHE A 722 -21.60 -2.65 -26.39
N LEU A 723 -21.14 -1.43 -26.09
CA LEU A 723 -21.82 -0.40 -25.31
C LEU A 723 -21.48 0.96 -25.92
N LEU A 724 -22.46 1.84 -26.08
CA LEU A 724 -22.26 3.22 -26.52
C LEU A 724 -22.56 4.19 -25.37
N ASN A 725 -21.59 5.03 -25.00
CA ASN A 725 -21.76 6.00 -23.90
C ASN A 725 -22.35 7.34 -24.37
N GLY A 726 -21.88 7.82 -25.53
CA GLY A 726 -22.35 9.05 -26.16
C GLY A 726 -23.39 8.81 -27.26
N ASP A 727 -24.01 9.90 -27.70
CA ASP A 727 -25.00 9.87 -28.79
C ASP A 727 -24.34 9.67 -30.16
N VAL A 728 -25.07 9.05 -31.09
CA VAL A 728 -24.62 8.74 -32.46
C VAL A 728 -25.62 9.28 -33.49
N SER A 729 -25.11 9.96 -34.52
CA SER A 729 -25.88 10.38 -35.70
C SER A 729 -26.07 9.22 -36.68
N LYS A 730 -25.13 8.28 -36.72
CA LYS A 730 -25.17 7.11 -37.60
C LYS A 730 -24.51 5.88 -36.98
N ALA A 731 -24.97 4.69 -37.33
CA ALA A 731 -24.40 3.42 -36.89
C ALA A 731 -24.55 2.32 -37.96
N ILE A 732 -23.46 1.69 -38.38
CA ILE A 732 -23.44 0.57 -39.34
C ILE A 732 -22.63 -0.56 -38.74
N ILE A 733 -23.24 -1.74 -38.60
CA ILE A 733 -22.53 -2.97 -38.23
C ILE A 733 -22.15 -3.75 -39.48
N PHE A 734 -20.93 -4.28 -39.51
CA PHE A 734 -20.42 -5.05 -40.64
C PHE A 734 -19.51 -6.22 -40.20
N LEU A 735 -19.31 -7.16 -41.12
CA LEU A 735 -18.41 -8.29 -40.97
C LEU A 735 -17.23 -8.14 -41.95
N GLU A 736 -16.02 -8.30 -41.45
CA GLU A 736 -14.75 -8.05 -42.15
C GLU A 736 -13.69 -9.10 -41.76
N GLY A 737 -12.44 -8.95 -42.24
CA GLY A 737 -11.28 -9.64 -41.66
C GLY A 737 -10.42 -10.42 -42.65
N PRO A 738 -10.95 -11.43 -43.37
CA PRO A 738 -10.13 -12.32 -44.19
C PRO A 738 -9.37 -11.59 -45.31
N PRO A 739 -8.25 -12.16 -45.81
CA PRO A 739 -7.53 -11.61 -46.96
C PRO A 739 -8.43 -11.31 -48.16
N PHE A 740 -8.02 -10.36 -49.01
CA PHE A 740 -8.73 -10.08 -50.26
C PHE A 740 -8.77 -11.34 -51.15
N GLY A 741 -9.86 -11.51 -51.92
CA GLY A 741 -10.12 -12.74 -52.68
C GLY A 741 -10.52 -13.97 -51.85
N THR A 742 -10.70 -13.84 -50.53
CA THR A 742 -11.46 -14.82 -49.72
C THR A 742 -12.86 -14.27 -49.48
N ASP A 743 -13.90 -15.07 -49.72
CA ASP A 743 -15.29 -14.66 -49.53
C ASP A 743 -15.74 -14.91 -48.09
N ILE A 744 -16.59 -14.03 -47.54
CA ILE A 744 -17.21 -14.21 -46.21
C ILE A 744 -18.64 -14.72 -46.40
N LEU A 745 -18.97 -15.86 -45.80
CA LEU A 745 -20.32 -16.44 -45.80
C LEU A 745 -20.98 -16.21 -44.44
N VAL A 746 -22.27 -15.87 -44.45
CA VAL A 746 -23.02 -15.51 -43.23
C VAL A 746 -24.43 -16.08 -43.32
N ASN A 747 -24.77 -16.99 -42.40
CA ASN A 747 -26.11 -17.59 -42.34
C ASN A 747 -27.06 -16.84 -41.39
N SER A 748 -26.52 -16.19 -40.35
CA SER A 748 -27.30 -15.23 -39.57
C SER A 748 -26.43 -14.16 -38.93
N LEU A 749 -27.02 -12.99 -38.65
CA LEU A 749 -26.49 -11.99 -37.73
C LEU A 749 -27.62 -11.46 -36.85
N ILE A 750 -27.50 -11.66 -35.55
CA ILE A 750 -28.43 -11.18 -34.53
C ILE A 750 -27.70 -10.13 -33.70
N VAL A 751 -28.32 -8.97 -33.49
CA VAL A 751 -27.86 -7.97 -32.51
C VAL A 751 -29.01 -7.70 -31.58
N LYS A 752 -28.98 -8.23 -30.36
CA LYS A 752 -30.03 -8.00 -29.36
C LYS A 752 -29.53 -7.18 -28.19
N ARG A 753 -30.45 -6.64 -27.40
CA ARG A 753 -30.11 -6.07 -26.09
C ARG A 753 -29.42 -7.18 -25.28
N ALA A 754 -28.21 -6.93 -24.82
CA ALA A 754 -27.55 -7.88 -23.94
C ALA A 754 -28.35 -7.95 -22.64
N GLU A 755 -28.60 -9.15 -22.14
CA GLU A 755 -29.12 -9.29 -20.78
C GLU A 755 -28.15 -8.61 -19.81
N ASN A 756 -28.65 -7.60 -19.10
CA ASN A 756 -28.09 -7.25 -17.81
C ASN A 756 -28.34 -8.45 -16.89
N LEU A 757 -27.39 -9.39 -16.86
CA LEU A 757 -26.88 -9.78 -15.56
C LEU A 757 -26.61 -8.47 -14.83
N SER A 758 -27.42 -8.17 -13.83
CA SER A 758 -27.13 -7.11 -12.90
C SER A 758 -25.67 -7.26 -12.45
N SER A 759 -24.99 -6.15 -12.22
CA SER A 759 -23.70 -6.15 -11.52
C SER A 759 -23.97 -6.57 -10.07
N GLY A 760 -24.18 -7.88 -9.90
CA GLY A 760 -24.64 -8.48 -8.66
C GLY A 760 -23.69 -8.07 -7.56
N LEU A 761 -24.24 -7.56 -6.46
CA LEU A 761 -23.48 -7.30 -5.24
C LEU A 761 -22.61 -8.53 -4.98
N PRO A 762 -21.27 -8.38 -4.93
CA PRO A 762 -20.37 -9.52 -4.89
C PRO A 762 -20.79 -10.40 -3.71
N PRO A 763 -21.07 -11.70 -3.93
CA PRO A 763 -21.82 -12.53 -3.00
C PRO A 763 -21.16 -12.50 -1.63
N MET A 764 -21.96 -12.53 -0.56
CA MET A 764 -21.40 -12.57 0.79
C MET A 764 -20.57 -13.86 0.94
N LEU A 765 -19.28 -13.65 1.15
CA LEU A 765 -18.24 -14.68 1.23
C LEU A 765 -18.27 -15.35 2.60
N GLU A 766 -19.37 -16.05 2.90
CA GLU A 766 -19.48 -16.85 4.11
C GLU A 766 -18.40 -17.95 4.15
N ASN A 767 -17.88 -18.21 5.35
CA ASN A 767 -17.00 -19.35 5.65
C ASN A 767 -15.71 -19.47 4.81
N VAL A 768 -15.22 -18.37 4.22
CA VAL A 768 -13.93 -18.34 3.50
C VAL A 768 -12.75 -18.37 4.47
N SER A 769 -12.02 -19.49 4.47
CA SER A 769 -10.78 -19.66 5.24
C SER A 769 -9.60 -18.87 4.64
N PHE A 770 -9.50 -17.59 4.98
CA PHE A 770 -8.39 -16.73 4.56
C PHE A 770 -7.02 -17.26 5.02
N GLY A 771 -6.02 -17.15 4.15
CA GLY A 771 -4.66 -17.64 4.43
C GLY A 771 -4.46 -19.16 4.30
N VAL A 772 -5.47 -19.94 3.93
CA VAL A 772 -5.32 -21.36 3.58
C VAL A 772 -4.81 -21.51 2.14
N ASN A 773 -3.80 -22.36 1.94
CA ASN A 773 -3.26 -22.65 0.61
C ASN A 773 -4.20 -23.56 -0.19
N VAL A 774 -4.55 -23.14 -1.41
CA VAL A 774 -5.44 -23.86 -2.33
C VAL A 774 -4.70 -24.92 -3.17
N ILE A 775 -3.37 -24.79 -3.28
CA ILE A 775 -2.50 -25.72 -4.01
C ILE A 775 -2.23 -26.95 -3.16
N GLU A 776 -2.59 -28.13 -3.64
CA GLU A 776 -2.36 -29.38 -2.92
C GLU A 776 -0.91 -29.83 -3.07
N ASN A 777 -0.34 -30.44 -2.02
CA ASN A 777 1.00 -31.03 -2.07
C ASN A 777 2.09 -30.04 -2.59
N SER A 778 1.98 -28.75 -2.27
CA SER A 778 2.96 -27.72 -2.65
C SER A 778 4.35 -27.91 -2.01
N ASN A 779 4.40 -28.67 -0.91
CA ASN A 779 5.64 -29.10 -0.26
C ASN A 779 6.26 -30.38 -0.89
N LEU A 780 5.59 -30.99 -1.87
CA LEU A 780 6.00 -32.22 -2.57
C LEU A 780 6.23 -33.45 -1.66
N SER A 781 5.64 -33.45 -0.47
CA SER A 781 5.74 -34.56 0.50
C SER A 781 5.10 -35.86 0.00
N GLN A 782 4.14 -35.78 -0.92
CA GLN A 782 3.47 -36.93 -1.56
C GLN A 782 3.94 -37.12 -3.01
N GLY A 783 5.19 -36.75 -3.32
CA GLY A 783 5.72 -36.82 -4.67
C GLY A 783 5.00 -35.85 -5.62
N LEU A 784 4.72 -36.27 -6.86
CA LEU A 784 4.02 -35.46 -7.86
C LEU A 784 2.48 -35.56 -7.76
N ARG A 785 1.93 -36.14 -6.67
CA ARG A 785 0.47 -36.23 -6.48
C ARG A 785 -0.18 -34.85 -6.60
N TYR A 786 -1.30 -34.77 -7.30
CA TYR A 786 -2.06 -33.56 -7.68
C TYR A 786 -1.40 -32.65 -8.74
N TRP A 787 -0.14 -32.88 -9.10
CA TRP A 787 0.52 -32.17 -10.20
C TRP A 787 0.39 -32.93 -11.52
N SER A 788 0.33 -32.22 -12.63
CA SER A 788 0.29 -32.84 -13.97
C SER A 788 1.02 -31.98 -15.01
N PRO A 789 1.70 -32.58 -16.00
CA PRO A 789 2.27 -31.82 -17.11
C PRO A 789 1.15 -31.20 -17.96
N LEU A 790 1.35 -29.95 -18.37
CA LEU A 790 0.59 -29.32 -19.43
C LEU A 790 1.37 -29.52 -20.74
N GLY A 791 0.81 -30.29 -21.67
CA GLY A 791 1.51 -30.75 -22.87
C GLY A 791 2.39 -31.99 -22.63
N SER A 792 3.33 -32.25 -23.55
CA SER A 792 4.16 -33.46 -23.56
C SER A 792 5.43 -33.39 -22.69
N CYS A 793 5.60 -32.33 -21.88
CA CYS A 793 6.76 -32.19 -21.00
C CYS A 793 6.78 -33.26 -19.89
N THR A 794 7.98 -33.67 -19.46
CA THR A 794 8.17 -34.63 -18.37
C THR A 794 8.27 -33.89 -17.04
N LEU A 795 7.51 -34.32 -16.02
CA LEU A 795 7.67 -33.82 -14.64
C LEU A 795 8.51 -34.79 -13.80
N SER A 796 9.42 -34.26 -12.99
CA SER A 796 10.20 -35.01 -12.00
C SER A 796 10.45 -34.17 -10.73
N ILE A 797 11.06 -34.75 -9.69
CA ILE A 797 11.34 -34.05 -8.41
C ILE A 797 12.84 -34.08 -8.12
N ALA A 798 13.38 -32.93 -7.73
CA ALA A 798 14.76 -32.77 -7.31
C ALA A 798 14.87 -32.07 -5.95
N LYS A 799 16.08 -32.06 -5.38
CA LYS A 799 16.44 -31.45 -4.09
C LYS A 799 17.32 -30.23 -4.31
N GLY A 800 17.12 -29.16 -3.53
CA GLY A 800 17.90 -27.92 -3.62
C GLY A 800 17.09 -26.64 -3.86
N SER A 801 15.81 -26.62 -3.47
CA SER A 801 15.01 -25.39 -3.47
C SER A 801 15.26 -24.52 -2.24
N PRO A 802 14.83 -23.23 -2.24
CA PRO A 802 14.84 -22.41 -1.05
C PRO A 802 14.01 -23.06 0.07
N ARG A 803 14.52 -23.04 1.30
CA ARG A 803 13.81 -23.57 2.49
C ARG A 803 12.80 -22.58 3.10
N LEU A 804 12.61 -21.41 2.48
CA LEU A 804 11.74 -20.35 2.98
C LEU A 804 10.68 -20.02 1.91
N LEU A 805 9.46 -19.70 2.36
CA LEU A 805 8.40 -19.19 1.50
C LEU A 805 8.83 -17.90 0.76
N PRO A 806 8.29 -17.65 -0.44
CA PRO A 806 8.46 -16.37 -1.13
C PRO A 806 8.13 -15.16 -0.22
N PRO A 807 8.98 -14.12 -0.15
CA PRO A 807 8.79 -12.95 0.71
C PRO A 807 7.39 -12.30 0.66
N SER A 808 6.72 -12.32 -0.49
CA SER A 808 5.35 -11.80 -0.67
C SER A 808 4.27 -12.55 0.14
N ILE A 809 4.50 -13.82 0.46
CA ILE A 809 3.61 -14.66 1.28
C ILE A 809 3.86 -14.46 2.79
N GLY A 810 5.08 -14.05 3.18
CA GLY A 810 5.55 -13.90 4.57
C GLY A 810 4.84 -12.84 5.44
N SER A 811 3.64 -12.40 5.05
CA SER A 811 2.77 -11.49 5.78
C SER A 811 1.53 -12.13 6.41
N ILE A 812 1.30 -13.44 6.18
CA ILE A 812 0.06 -14.15 6.53
C ILE A 812 0.13 -14.89 7.88
N GLY A 813 1.33 -15.24 8.39
CA GLY A 813 1.44 -15.92 9.68
C GLY A 813 2.74 -16.67 9.89
N HIS A 814 2.69 -17.73 10.72
CA HIS A 814 3.84 -18.54 11.09
C HIS A 814 4.58 -19.09 9.86
N TYR A 815 5.91 -18.99 9.87
CA TYR A 815 6.78 -19.46 8.81
C TYR A 815 6.75 -21.00 8.69
N GLU A 816 5.95 -21.53 7.76
CA GLU A 816 6.17 -22.89 7.27
C GLU A 816 7.52 -22.96 6.54
N GLN A 817 8.29 -24.01 6.82
CA GLN A 817 9.57 -24.25 6.17
C GLN A 817 9.37 -25.14 4.95
N LEU A 818 9.84 -24.70 3.78
CA LEU A 818 9.77 -25.52 2.56
C LEU A 818 10.68 -26.75 2.71
N SER A 819 10.21 -27.88 2.17
CA SER A 819 10.85 -29.20 2.25
C SER A 819 12.27 -29.25 1.66
N GLY A 820 12.62 -28.30 0.80
CA GLY A 820 13.85 -28.31 -0.02
C GLY A 820 13.70 -29.10 -1.32
N LEU A 821 12.49 -29.57 -1.64
CA LEU A 821 12.13 -30.20 -2.91
C LEU A 821 11.65 -29.17 -3.95
N TYR A 822 11.78 -29.52 -5.23
CA TYR A 822 11.18 -28.80 -6.35
C TYR A 822 10.75 -29.74 -7.48
N ILE A 823 9.78 -29.30 -8.28
CA ILE A 823 9.42 -29.93 -9.56
C ILE A 823 10.41 -29.46 -10.62
N VAL A 824 10.90 -30.37 -11.47
CA VAL A 824 11.50 -30.06 -12.76
C VAL A 824 10.50 -30.42 -13.85
N ALA A 825 10.20 -29.48 -14.75
CA ALA A 825 9.54 -29.75 -16.02
C ALA A 825 10.58 -29.69 -17.14
N SER A 826 10.88 -30.85 -17.73
CA SER A 826 11.86 -31.03 -18.80
C SER A 826 11.22 -31.57 -20.08
N ASN A 827 11.98 -31.73 -21.16
CA ASN A 827 11.47 -32.11 -22.49
C ASN A 827 10.34 -31.17 -22.98
N ARG A 828 10.46 -29.87 -22.67
CA ARG A 828 9.48 -28.84 -23.00
C ARG A 828 9.61 -28.42 -24.46
N MET A 829 8.78 -28.98 -25.34
CA MET A 829 8.78 -28.66 -26.78
C MET A 829 8.23 -27.26 -27.08
N GLU A 830 7.39 -26.71 -26.21
CA GLU A 830 6.74 -25.42 -26.40
C GLU A 830 6.79 -24.52 -25.17
N THR A 831 6.69 -23.21 -25.39
CA THR A 831 6.78 -22.21 -24.31
C THR A 831 5.65 -22.33 -23.28
N TRP A 832 4.45 -22.75 -23.69
CA TRP A 832 3.28 -22.93 -22.80
C TRP A 832 3.34 -24.19 -21.92
N MET A 833 4.28 -25.11 -22.17
CA MET A 833 4.40 -26.35 -21.40
C MET A 833 5.02 -26.13 -20.01
N GLY A 834 4.54 -26.86 -19.01
CA GLY A 834 5.01 -26.80 -17.62
C GLY A 834 4.11 -27.57 -16.64
N PRO A 835 4.35 -27.51 -15.32
CA PRO A 835 3.53 -28.20 -14.34
C PRO A 835 2.26 -27.40 -14.02
N SER A 836 1.17 -28.15 -13.75
CA SER A 836 -0.17 -27.60 -13.56
C SER A 836 -0.95 -28.31 -12.43
N GLN A 837 -1.98 -27.63 -11.91
CA GLN A 837 -3.05 -28.22 -11.09
C GLN A 837 -4.43 -27.72 -11.55
N ASN A 838 -5.43 -28.61 -11.53
CA ASN A 838 -6.83 -28.22 -11.67
C ASN A 838 -7.34 -27.64 -10.33
N ILE A 839 -7.90 -26.44 -10.37
CA ILE A 839 -8.37 -25.69 -9.19
C ILE A 839 -9.86 -25.32 -9.27
N THR A 840 -10.58 -25.77 -10.30
CA THR A 840 -11.99 -25.42 -10.61
C THR A 840 -12.91 -25.43 -9.39
N LYS A 841 -12.88 -26.51 -8.59
CA LYS A 841 -13.76 -26.71 -7.42
C LYS A 841 -13.28 -26.03 -6.14
N LYS A 842 -12.20 -25.25 -6.19
CA LYS A 842 -11.55 -24.63 -5.02
C LYS A 842 -11.60 -23.10 -5.02
N LEU A 843 -12.21 -22.50 -6.05
CA LEU A 843 -12.31 -21.06 -6.23
C LEU A 843 -13.72 -20.57 -5.87
N VAL A 844 -13.77 -19.44 -5.16
CA VAL A 844 -15.01 -18.71 -4.86
C VAL A 844 -15.06 -17.46 -5.73
N LEU A 845 -16.22 -17.20 -6.34
CA LEU A 845 -16.38 -16.04 -7.22
C LEU A 845 -16.24 -14.71 -6.48
N HIS A 846 -15.81 -13.69 -7.21
CA HIS A 846 -15.58 -12.33 -6.74
C HIS A 846 -14.50 -12.16 -5.65
N LEU A 847 -13.84 -13.24 -5.25
CA LEU A 847 -12.70 -13.24 -4.33
C LEU A 847 -11.37 -13.08 -5.08
N THR A 848 -10.46 -12.28 -4.51
CA THR A 848 -9.10 -12.12 -5.04
C THR A 848 -8.19 -13.19 -4.45
N TYR A 849 -7.48 -13.90 -5.31
CA TYR A 849 -6.45 -14.86 -4.93
C TYR A 849 -5.07 -14.30 -5.26
N GLN A 850 -4.15 -14.35 -4.29
CA GLN A 850 -2.73 -14.04 -4.48
C GLN A 850 -1.98 -15.36 -4.72
N ILE A 851 -1.11 -15.40 -5.73
CA ILE A 851 -0.27 -16.55 -6.06
C ILE A 851 1.20 -16.14 -5.99
N ALA A 852 2.07 -17.01 -5.47
CA ALA A 852 3.52 -16.85 -5.61
C ALA A 852 4.25 -18.19 -5.59
N ALA A 853 5.47 -18.19 -6.16
CA ALA A 853 6.35 -19.35 -6.17
C ALA A 853 7.82 -18.92 -6.29
N TRP A 854 8.73 -19.87 -6.03
CA TRP A 854 10.12 -19.79 -6.49
C TRP A 854 10.25 -20.48 -7.85
N VAL A 855 10.87 -19.81 -8.81
CA VAL A 855 11.20 -20.35 -10.14
C VAL A 855 12.70 -20.26 -10.42
N ARG A 856 13.22 -21.22 -11.19
CA ARG A 856 14.58 -21.23 -11.77
C ARG A 856 14.48 -21.84 -13.18
N VAL A 857 15.39 -21.46 -14.07
CA VAL A 857 15.56 -22.08 -15.38
C VAL A 857 16.80 -22.98 -15.41
N GLY A 858 16.78 -24.00 -16.28
CA GLY A 858 17.89 -24.93 -16.45
C GLY A 858 19.04 -24.40 -17.31
N PRO A 859 20.21 -25.07 -17.28
CA PRO A 859 21.30 -24.81 -18.21
C PRO A 859 20.83 -25.04 -19.66
N GLY A 860 21.16 -24.11 -20.56
CA GLY A 860 20.65 -24.05 -21.94
C GLY A 860 19.89 -22.76 -22.27
N ALA A 861 19.57 -21.94 -21.26
CA ALA A 861 18.99 -20.61 -21.44
C ALA A 861 20.00 -19.61 -22.05
N ASN A 862 19.87 -19.32 -23.35
CA ASN A 862 20.62 -18.24 -24.00
C ASN A 862 20.01 -16.87 -23.65
N GLY A 863 20.48 -16.28 -22.55
CA GLY A 863 20.07 -14.94 -22.10
C GLY A 863 18.75 -14.91 -21.31
N PRO A 864 18.23 -13.71 -21.00
CA PRO A 864 17.09 -13.52 -20.10
C PRO A 864 15.82 -14.26 -20.55
N GLN A 865 15.30 -15.14 -19.70
CA GLN A 865 14.08 -15.90 -19.96
C GLN A 865 12.89 -15.27 -19.24
N ILE A 866 11.71 -15.23 -19.88
CA ILE A 866 10.47 -14.86 -19.19
C ILE A 866 9.79 -16.14 -18.68
N VAL A 867 9.47 -16.18 -17.39
CA VAL A 867 8.60 -17.19 -16.79
C VAL A 867 7.31 -16.51 -16.37
N ASN A 868 6.17 -17.07 -16.76
CA ASN A 868 4.84 -16.59 -16.44
C ASN A 868 4.10 -17.61 -15.58
N LEU A 869 3.32 -17.10 -14.63
CA LEU A 869 2.32 -17.84 -13.89
C LEU A 869 0.99 -17.60 -14.61
N ALA A 870 0.32 -18.67 -15.03
CA ALA A 870 -0.84 -18.61 -15.90
C ALA A 870 -2.05 -19.27 -15.23
N ILE A 871 -3.24 -18.72 -15.50
CA ILE A 871 -4.51 -19.38 -15.23
C ILE A 871 -5.25 -19.56 -16.55
N ASP A 872 -5.52 -20.81 -16.94
CA ASP A 872 -6.48 -21.18 -17.98
C ASP A 872 -7.88 -21.21 -17.33
N VAL A 873 -8.81 -20.42 -17.86
CA VAL A 873 -10.23 -20.38 -17.47
C VAL A 873 -11.05 -20.63 -18.73
N ASP A 874 -11.65 -21.81 -18.86
CA ASP A 874 -12.46 -22.21 -20.03
C ASP A 874 -11.78 -21.96 -21.40
N ASN A 875 -10.48 -22.29 -21.49
CA ASN A 875 -9.59 -22.06 -22.63
C ASN A 875 -9.22 -20.58 -22.88
N GLN A 876 -9.54 -19.67 -21.95
CA GLN A 876 -9.08 -18.28 -21.96
C GLN A 876 -7.93 -18.07 -20.98
N TRP A 877 -6.84 -17.44 -21.46
CA TRP A 877 -5.64 -17.20 -20.68
C TRP A 877 -5.75 -15.93 -19.83
N ILE A 878 -5.50 -16.07 -18.53
CA ILE A 878 -5.39 -14.96 -17.57
C ILE A 878 -3.96 -14.92 -17.01
N ASN A 879 -3.36 -13.72 -17.03
CA ASN A 879 -2.04 -13.49 -16.46
C ASN A 879 -2.10 -13.55 -14.92
N GLY A 880 -1.41 -14.52 -14.32
CA GLY A 880 -1.30 -14.71 -12.88
C GLY A 880 -0.01 -14.17 -12.27
N GLY A 881 0.86 -13.52 -13.05
CA GLY A 881 2.18 -13.03 -12.67
C GLY A 881 3.26 -13.37 -13.69
N HIS A 882 4.36 -12.61 -13.72
CA HIS A 882 5.54 -12.96 -14.53
C HIS A 882 6.84 -12.48 -13.87
N VAL A 883 7.96 -13.09 -14.23
CA VAL A 883 9.31 -12.68 -13.82
C VAL A 883 10.30 -12.96 -14.94
N GLN A 884 11.33 -12.12 -15.07
CA GLN A 884 12.46 -12.37 -15.96
C GLN A 884 13.60 -13.04 -15.18
N VAL A 885 13.97 -14.25 -15.58
CA VAL A 885 15.05 -15.04 -14.98
C VAL A 885 16.30 -14.88 -15.84
N VAL A 886 17.34 -14.25 -15.29
CA VAL A 886 18.57 -13.88 -16.01
C VAL A 886 19.72 -14.85 -15.73
N ASP A 887 19.62 -15.64 -14.65
CA ASP A 887 20.63 -16.58 -14.19
C ASP A 887 20.00 -17.84 -13.56
N GLU A 888 20.82 -18.86 -13.28
CA GLU A 888 20.37 -20.11 -12.63
C GLU A 888 20.02 -19.95 -11.13
N LYS A 889 19.66 -18.76 -10.66
CA LYS A 889 19.20 -18.55 -9.28
C LYS A 889 17.69 -18.73 -9.17
N TRP A 890 17.25 -19.03 -7.95
CA TRP A 890 15.83 -19.01 -7.60
C TRP A 890 15.32 -17.58 -7.51
N GLN A 891 14.36 -17.23 -8.36
CA GLN A 891 13.68 -15.93 -8.42
C GLN A 891 12.24 -16.07 -7.91
N GLU A 892 11.71 -15.05 -7.24
CA GLU A 892 10.33 -15.01 -6.77
C GLU A 892 9.41 -14.54 -7.93
N ILE A 893 8.43 -15.38 -8.30
CA ILE A 893 7.32 -14.99 -9.18
C ILE A 893 6.07 -14.74 -8.32
N THR A 894 5.34 -13.66 -8.58
CA THR A 894 4.11 -13.32 -7.85
C THR A 894 3.05 -12.73 -8.78
N GLY A 895 1.80 -12.84 -8.36
CA GLY A 895 0.70 -12.06 -8.93
C GLY A 895 -0.62 -12.35 -8.21
N SER A 896 -1.73 -11.94 -8.84
CA SER A 896 -3.06 -12.12 -8.28
C SER A 896 -4.13 -12.06 -9.36
N PHE A 897 -5.20 -12.84 -9.18
CA PHE A 897 -6.35 -12.88 -10.09
C PHE A 897 -7.67 -12.88 -9.32
N ARG A 898 -8.77 -12.72 -10.05
CA ARG A 898 -10.15 -12.74 -9.56
C ARG A 898 -10.99 -13.39 -10.67
N ILE A 899 -11.92 -14.27 -10.30
CA ILE A 899 -12.91 -14.82 -11.25
C ILE A 899 -14.28 -14.29 -10.85
N GLU A 900 -15.02 -13.73 -11.81
CA GLU A 900 -16.28 -13.01 -11.57
C GLU A 900 -17.51 -13.73 -12.15
N LYS A 901 -17.31 -14.79 -12.95
CA LYS A 901 -18.36 -15.66 -13.50
C LYS A 901 -17.99 -17.11 -13.24
N GLN A 902 -18.98 -17.98 -13.02
CA GLN A 902 -18.72 -19.40 -12.74
C GLN A 902 -18.02 -20.07 -13.93
N PRO A 903 -16.77 -20.56 -13.77
CA PRO A 903 -16.07 -21.25 -14.84
C PRO A 903 -16.41 -22.73 -14.85
N SER A 904 -16.32 -23.35 -16.03
CA SER A 904 -16.51 -24.80 -16.21
C SER A 904 -15.25 -25.59 -15.84
N LYS A 905 -14.08 -24.98 -16.07
CA LYS A 905 -12.75 -25.55 -15.87
C LYS A 905 -11.74 -24.44 -15.58
N VAL A 906 -10.93 -24.61 -14.54
CA VAL A 906 -9.79 -23.74 -14.22
C VAL A 906 -8.54 -24.57 -13.94
N ILE A 907 -7.47 -24.28 -14.67
CA ILE A 907 -6.12 -24.82 -14.45
C ILE A 907 -5.19 -23.67 -14.09
N VAL A 908 -4.43 -23.80 -13.00
CA VAL A 908 -3.27 -22.95 -12.72
C VAL A 908 -1.99 -23.70 -13.11
N TYR A 909 -1.09 -23.01 -13.81
CA TYR A 909 0.15 -23.58 -14.31
C TYR A 909 1.25 -22.52 -14.44
N LEU A 910 2.46 -22.94 -14.82
CA LEU A 910 3.54 -22.04 -15.19
C LEU A 910 4.05 -22.35 -16.60
N GLN A 911 4.44 -21.29 -17.31
CA GLN A 911 4.90 -21.31 -18.69
C GLN A 911 6.05 -20.34 -18.90
N GLY A 912 6.73 -20.42 -20.05
CA GLY A 912 8.14 -20.04 -20.14
C GLY A 912 9.02 -21.01 -19.35
N PRO A 913 10.36 -21.01 -19.49
CA PRO A 913 11.17 -20.30 -20.47
C PRO A 913 10.95 -20.80 -21.91
N SER A 914 11.81 -20.40 -22.84
CA SER A 914 11.84 -20.89 -24.23
C SER A 914 11.75 -22.41 -24.36
N ALA A 915 11.31 -22.89 -25.52
CA ALA A 915 11.33 -24.31 -25.88
C ALA A 915 12.75 -24.90 -25.72
N GLY A 916 12.84 -26.14 -25.27
CA GLY A 916 14.09 -26.84 -24.96
C GLY A 916 14.73 -26.48 -23.62
N VAL A 917 14.27 -25.44 -22.92
CA VAL A 917 14.84 -25.04 -21.61
C VAL A 917 14.00 -25.58 -20.46
N ASP A 918 14.63 -26.26 -19.50
CA ASP A 918 13.97 -26.80 -18.30
C ASP A 918 13.45 -25.71 -17.36
N LEU A 919 12.33 -26.00 -16.68
CA LEU A 919 11.69 -25.13 -15.69
C LEU A 919 11.67 -25.81 -14.31
N MET A 920 12.27 -25.16 -13.31
CA MET A 920 12.32 -25.63 -11.92
C MET A 920 11.41 -24.78 -11.02
N ILE A 921 10.54 -25.42 -10.23
CA ILE A 921 9.49 -24.74 -9.44
C ILE A 921 9.41 -25.29 -8.01
N ALA A 922 9.43 -24.39 -7.02
CA ALA A 922 9.34 -24.72 -5.60
C ALA A 922 8.39 -23.79 -4.85
N GLY A 923 7.74 -24.29 -3.79
CA GLY A 923 6.90 -23.48 -2.91
C GLY A 923 5.82 -22.73 -3.67
N PHE A 924 5.09 -23.42 -4.55
CA PHE A 924 3.99 -22.84 -5.31
C PHE A 924 2.74 -22.79 -4.43
N HIS A 925 2.29 -21.59 -4.06
CA HIS A 925 1.12 -21.41 -3.18
C HIS A 925 0.14 -20.37 -3.73
N MET A 926 -1.14 -20.58 -3.44
CA MET A 926 -2.25 -19.71 -3.82
C MET A 926 -3.18 -19.52 -2.62
N PHE A 927 -3.47 -18.27 -2.27
CA PHE A 927 -4.24 -17.93 -1.06
C PHE A 927 -5.38 -16.95 -1.37
N PRO A 928 -6.58 -17.15 -0.81
CA PRO A 928 -7.62 -16.13 -0.80
C PRO A 928 -7.22 -14.93 0.09
N VAL A 929 -7.39 -13.71 -0.42
CA VAL A 929 -6.97 -12.48 0.25
C VAL A 929 -8.15 -11.83 0.99
N ASP A 930 -8.05 -11.72 2.32
CA ASP A 930 -8.97 -10.89 3.09
C ASP A 930 -8.72 -9.41 2.75
N ARG A 931 -9.66 -8.82 1.98
CA ARG A 931 -9.61 -7.41 1.63
C ARG A 931 -9.86 -6.50 2.84
N LYS A 932 -10.78 -6.84 3.76
CA LYS A 932 -11.06 -6.01 4.95
C LYS A 932 -9.83 -5.96 5.87
N ALA A 933 -9.26 -7.11 6.25
CA ALA A 933 -8.04 -7.12 7.08
C ALA A 933 -6.82 -6.51 6.38
N ARG A 934 -6.61 -6.78 5.08
CA ARG A 934 -5.50 -6.18 4.32
C ARG A 934 -5.60 -4.65 4.27
N PHE A 935 -6.78 -4.10 4.01
CA PHE A 935 -6.98 -2.65 4.03
C PHE A 935 -6.80 -2.05 5.43
N SER A 936 -7.24 -2.72 6.49
CA SER A 936 -6.99 -2.30 7.88
C SER A 936 -5.49 -2.28 8.22
N SER A 937 -4.73 -3.32 7.85
CA SER A 937 -3.27 -3.35 8.04
C SER A 937 -2.55 -2.27 7.22
N LEU A 938 -2.98 -2.02 5.98
CA LEU A 938 -2.44 -0.95 5.15
C LEU A 938 -2.81 0.44 5.69
N LYS A 939 -3.98 0.61 6.30
CA LYS A 939 -4.40 1.83 7.00
C LYS A 939 -3.51 2.10 8.23
N GLU A 940 -3.28 1.12 9.10
CA GLU A 940 -2.35 1.27 10.25
C GLU A 940 -0.95 1.68 9.78
N LYS A 941 -0.42 1.00 8.74
CA LYS A 941 0.87 1.36 8.13
C LYS A 941 0.87 2.78 7.54
N THR A 942 -0.22 3.20 6.92
CA THR A 942 -0.38 4.55 6.34
C THR A 942 -0.46 5.61 7.43
N ASP A 943 -1.21 5.37 8.49
CA ASP A 943 -1.37 6.28 9.62
C ASP A 943 -0.04 6.46 10.37
N LYS A 944 0.76 5.39 10.46
CA LYS A 944 2.09 5.34 11.10
C LYS A 944 3.25 5.91 10.27
N VAL A 945 3.17 5.87 8.94
CA VAL A 945 4.29 6.21 8.02
C VAL A 945 4.01 7.46 7.17
N ARG A 946 2.75 7.73 6.81
CA ARG A 946 2.35 8.80 5.89
C ARG A 946 1.54 9.93 6.55
N LYS A 947 0.84 9.67 7.66
CA LYS A 947 0.19 10.73 8.46
C LYS A 947 1.09 11.24 9.59
N ARG A 948 0.69 12.38 10.17
CA ARG A 948 1.22 12.97 11.41
C ARG A 948 0.11 13.77 12.10
N ASP A 949 0.25 13.95 13.40
CA ASP A 949 -0.62 14.80 14.20
C ASP A 949 -0.47 16.27 13.81
N VAL A 950 -1.57 17.01 13.79
CA VAL A 950 -1.60 18.46 13.53
C VAL A 950 -2.26 19.13 14.73
N VAL A 951 -1.47 19.86 15.51
CA VAL A 951 -1.97 20.64 16.65
C VAL A 951 -2.41 22.01 16.16
N LEU A 952 -3.72 22.22 16.08
CA LEU A 952 -4.30 23.54 15.89
C LEU A 952 -4.34 24.26 17.24
N LYS A 953 -3.95 25.54 17.25
CA LYS A 953 -4.07 26.42 18.41
C LYS A 953 -4.94 27.60 18.02
N PHE A 954 -6.01 27.80 18.79
CA PHE A 954 -6.86 28.98 18.69
C PHE A 954 -6.43 29.96 19.79
N PRO A 955 -6.34 31.27 19.52
CA PRO A 955 -6.24 32.25 20.59
C PRO A 955 -7.56 32.27 21.37
N GLU A 956 -7.51 32.63 22.65
CA GLU A 956 -8.71 32.95 23.42
C GLU A 956 -9.42 34.14 22.77
N VAL A 957 -10.68 33.94 22.38
CA VAL A 957 -11.54 35.02 21.88
C VAL A 957 -12.46 35.42 23.02
N ASN A 958 -12.28 36.64 23.52
CA ASN A 958 -13.11 37.28 24.55
C ASN A 958 -13.19 36.57 25.92
N GLY A 959 -12.31 35.61 26.20
CA GLY A 959 -12.19 34.97 27.52
C GLY A 959 -13.24 33.89 27.84
N GLU A 960 -14.03 33.46 26.86
CA GLU A 960 -14.88 32.26 26.99
C GLU A 960 -14.07 30.99 26.69
N ASP A 961 -14.33 29.93 27.47
CA ASP A 961 -13.67 28.64 27.27
C ASP A 961 -14.14 27.98 25.96
N ALA A 962 -13.20 27.66 25.08
CA ALA A 962 -13.48 27.19 23.72
C ALA A 962 -13.99 25.72 23.64
N SER A 963 -14.29 25.09 24.78
CA SER A 963 -14.59 23.66 24.94
C SER A 963 -15.75 23.12 24.08
N ASN A 964 -16.67 23.97 23.61
CA ASN A 964 -17.77 23.60 22.71
C ASN A 964 -17.53 23.94 21.22
N THR A 965 -16.29 24.28 20.81
CA THR A 965 -16.00 24.74 19.42
C THR A 965 -15.76 23.58 18.44
N PHE A 966 -16.62 23.44 17.43
CA PHE A 966 -16.48 22.41 16.38
C PHE A 966 -15.50 22.80 15.27
N VAL A 967 -14.39 22.06 15.14
CA VAL A 967 -13.37 22.28 14.10
C VAL A 967 -13.57 21.35 12.90
N ARG A 968 -13.91 21.91 11.72
CA ARG A 968 -14.14 21.15 10.48
C ARG A 968 -12.95 21.22 9.53
N ILE A 969 -12.08 20.21 9.55
CA ILE A 969 -10.94 20.11 8.62
C ILE A 969 -11.42 19.56 7.26
N ARG A 970 -11.17 20.30 6.18
CA ARG A 970 -11.39 19.86 4.78
C ARG A 970 -10.08 19.91 4.00
N GLN A 971 -9.68 18.79 3.40
CA GLN A 971 -8.56 18.78 2.46
C GLN A 971 -8.97 19.49 1.17
N LEU A 972 -8.20 20.52 0.76
CA LEU A 972 -8.48 21.33 -0.42
C LEU A 972 -7.63 20.96 -1.65
N LYS A 973 -6.44 20.39 -1.45
CA LYS A 973 -5.53 19.92 -2.53
C LYS A 973 -4.47 18.95 -1.99
N ASN A 974 -3.86 18.20 -2.88
CA ASN A 974 -2.64 17.42 -2.60
C ASN A 974 -1.39 18.32 -2.66
N SER A 975 -0.33 17.95 -1.93
CA SER A 975 0.98 18.63 -1.97
C SER A 975 1.91 18.09 -3.08
N PHE A 976 1.47 17.07 -3.80
CA PHE A 976 2.15 16.43 -4.92
C PHE A 976 1.12 16.11 -6.03
N PRO A 977 1.54 15.97 -7.30
CA PRO A 977 0.68 15.51 -8.39
C PRO A 977 0.08 14.13 -8.10
N PHE A 978 -1.25 14.01 -8.20
CA PHE A 978 -1.94 12.72 -8.14
C PHE A 978 -2.92 12.62 -9.31
N GLY A 979 -2.63 11.72 -10.24
CA GLY A 979 -3.29 11.69 -11.54
C GLY A 979 -3.42 10.30 -12.14
N SER A 980 -4.22 10.19 -13.18
CA SER A 980 -4.37 8.99 -14.00
C SER A 980 -3.98 9.27 -15.46
N CYS A 981 -3.71 8.21 -16.19
CA CYS A 981 -3.87 8.21 -17.64
C CYS A 981 -5.35 8.38 -18.00
N ILE A 982 -5.64 9.11 -19.07
CA ILE A 982 -6.95 9.24 -19.70
C ILE A 982 -6.82 9.14 -21.23
N SER A 983 -7.79 8.54 -21.90
CA SER A 983 -7.98 8.59 -23.34
C SER A 983 -9.15 9.51 -23.73
N ARG A 984 -9.29 9.77 -25.03
CA ARG A 984 -10.48 10.41 -25.61
C ARG A 984 -11.77 9.67 -25.23
N SER A 985 -11.77 8.34 -25.33
CA SER A 985 -12.92 7.49 -24.98
C SER A 985 -13.21 7.41 -23.48
N ASN A 986 -12.26 7.74 -22.60
CA ASN A 986 -12.53 7.85 -21.17
C ASN A 986 -13.36 9.11 -20.83
N ILE A 987 -13.07 10.25 -21.48
CA ILE A 987 -13.80 11.51 -21.21
C ILE A 987 -15.19 11.59 -21.88
N GLU A 988 -15.55 10.57 -22.66
CA GLU A 988 -16.89 10.36 -23.23
C GLU A 988 -17.77 9.45 -22.36
N ASN A 989 -17.24 8.93 -21.25
CA ASN A 989 -18.02 8.23 -20.22
C ASN A 989 -18.25 9.17 -19.02
N GLU A 990 -19.50 9.61 -18.84
CA GLU A 990 -19.95 10.48 -17.75
C GLU A 990 -19.52 9.96 -16.35
N GLU A 991 -19.66 8.65 -16.09
CA GLU A 991 -19.33 8.04 -14.80
C GLU A 991 -17.82 7.98 -14.55
N PHE A 992 -17.04 7.77 -15.62
CA PHE A 992 -15.58 7.90 -15.54
C PHE A 992 -15.17 9.35 -15.28
N VAL A 993 -15.80 10.33 -15.94
CA VAL A 993 -15.53 11.76 -15.75
C VAL A 993 -15.81 12.17 -14.30
N ASP A 994 -16.97 11.82 -13.76
CA ASP A 994 -17.35 12.12 -12.37
C ASP A 994 -16.39 11.45 -11.37
N PHE A 995 -16.01 10.19 -11.60
CA PHE A 995 -14.99 9.53 -10.79
C PHE A 995 -13.63 10.21 -10.91
N PHE A 996 -13.18 10.55 -12.12
CA PHE A 996 -11.86 11.09 -12.39
C PHE A 996 -11.68 12.49 -11.78
N VAL A 997 -12.60 13.42 -12.08
CA VAL A 997 -12.60 14.79 -11.58
C VAL A 997 -12.73 14.87 -10.05
N LYS A 998 -13.41 13.89 -9.44
CA LYS A 998 -13.58 13.80 -7.97
C LYS A 998 -12.33 13.31 -7.23
N ASN A 999 -11.46 12.52 -7.88
CA ASN A 999 -10.36 11.81 -7.22
C ASN A 999 -8.94 12.23 -7.64
N PHE A 1000 -8.78 12.84 -8.82
CA PHE A 1000 -7.48 13.20 -9.38
C PHE A 1000 -7.35 14.69 -9.64
N ASN A 1001 -6.13 15.22 -9.52
CA ASN A 1001 -5.81 16.61 -9.85
C ASN A 1001 -4.78 16.76 -10.98
N TRP A 1002 -4.32 15.65 -11.56
CA TRP A 1002 -3.44 15.62 -12.74
C TRP A 1002 -3.92 14.61 -13.79
N ALA A 1003 -3.59 14.86 -15.06
CA ALA A 1003 -3.85 13.97 -16.19
C ALA A 1003 -2.60 13.74 -17.06
N VAL A 1004 -2.52 12.56 -17.68
CA VAL A 1004 -1.65 12.28 -18.83
C VAL A 1004 -2.49 11.62 -19.93
N PHE A 1005 -2.24 11.94 -21.20
CA PHE A 1005 -3.02 11.39 -22.30
C PHE A 1005 -2.41 10.08 -22.79
N GLY A 1006 -3.23 9.06 -23.04
CA GLY A 1006 -2.78 7.70 -23.29
C GLY A 1006 -2.04 7.54 -24.63
N ASN A 1007 -2.55 8.17 -25.69
CA ASN A 1007 -1.92 8.17 -27.01
C ASN A 1007 -1.98 9.53 -27.72
N GLU A 1008 -2.93 10.39 -27.35
CA GLU A 1008 -3.43 11.51 -28.13
C GLU A 1008 -2.41 12.64 -28.34
N MET A 1009 -1.28 12.62 -27.62
CA MET A 1009 -0.14 13.55 -27.77
C MET A 1009 1.08 12.92 -28.45
N LYS A 1010 1.16 11.59 -28.57
CA LYS A 1010 2.31 10.88 -29.16
C LYS A 1010 2.40 11.15 -30.66
N TRP A 1011 3.60 11.02 -31.24
CA TRP A 1011 3.84 11.42 -32.63
C TRP A 1011 2.98 10.61 -33.62
N TYR A 1012 2.85 9.29 -33.44
CA TYR A 1012 2.00 8.46 -34.31
C TYR A 1012 0.50 8.78 -34.27
N HIS A 1013 -0.03 9.35 -33.17
CA HIS A 1013 -1.43 9.82 -33.12
C HIS A 1013 -1.58 11.20 -33.76
N THR A 1014 -0.58 12.06 -33.55
CA THR A 1014 -0.65 13.49 -33.91
C THR A 1014 -0.12 13.82 -35.30
N GLU A 1015 0.65 12.92 -35.92
CA GLU A 1015 1.10 12.95 -37.32
C GLU A 1015 1.33 11.50 -37.83
N PRO A 1016 0.25 10.70 -38.02
CA PRO A 1016 0.36 9.32 -38.51
C PRO A 1016 1.01 9.22 -39.90
N GLU A 1017 0.78 10.22 -40.75
CA GLU A 1017 1.36 10.37 -42.09
C GLU A 1017 2.02 11.76 -42.19
N ARG A 1018 3.14 11.87 -42.93
CA ARG A 1018 3.96 13.09 -43.03
C ARG A 1018 3.10 14.31 -43.42
N GLY A 1019 2.98 15.29 -42.54
CA GLY A 1019 2.18 16.51 -42.72
C GLY A 1019 0.67 16.39 -42.44
N ARG A 1020 0.14 15.20 -42.15
CA ARG A 1020 -1.29 14.98 -41.85
C ARG A 1020 -1.53 15.02 -40.34
N TYR A 1021 -1.69 16.21 -39.80
CA TYR A 1021 -1.79 16.41 -38.35
C TYR A 1021 -3.18 16.10 -37.77
N ASN A 1022 -3.23 15.40 -36.63
CA ASN A 1022 -4.41 15.33 -35.76
C ASN A 1022 -4.09 15.81 -34.34
N TYR A 1023 -4.45 17.06 -34.03
CA TYR A 1023 -4.39 17.60 -32.66
C TYR A 1023 -5.77 17.76 -32.01
N LYS A 1024 -6.87 17.39 -32.69
CA LYS A 1024 -8.26 17.65 -32.22
C LYS A 1024 -8.51 17.02 -30.86
N ASP A 1025 -8.14 15.75 -30.70
CA ASP A 1025 -8.36 15.01 -29.45
C ASP A 1025 -7.54 15.62 -28.30
N ALA A 1026 -6.27 15.93 -28.52
CA ALA A 1026 -5.39 16.53 -27.52
C ALA A 1026 -5.82 17.95 -27.10
N ASP A 1027 -6.27 18.79 -28.04
CA ASP A 1027 -6.77 20.12 -27.71
C ASP A 1027 -8.07 20.03 -26.88
N GLU A 1028 -9.04 19.20 -27.29
CA GLU A 1028 -10.27 18.99 -26.52
C GLU A 1028 -10.02 18.36 -25.14
N MET A 1029 -9.06 17.42 -25.03
CA MET A 1029 -8.66 16.82 -23.74
C MET A 1029 -7.92 17.81 -22.84
N VAL A 1030 -7.11 18.72 -23.39
CA VAL A 1030 -6.53 19.83 -22.59
C VAL A 1030 -7.63 20.76 -22.10
N ASP A 1031 -8.58 21.13 -22.95
CA ASP A 1031 -9.61 22.11 -22.58
C ASP A 1031 -10.66 21.50 -21.63
N PHE A 1032 -10.90 20.18 -21.70
CA PHE A 1032 -11.54 19.40 -20.64
C PHE A 1032 -10.75 19.50 -19.31
N CYS A 1033 -9.45 19.21 -19.31
CA CYS A 1033 -8.64 19.26 -18.09
C CYS A 1033 -8.66 20.67 -17.47
N LYS A 1034 -8.52 21.73 -18.27
CA LYS A 1034 -8.64 23.13 -17.81
C LYS A 1034 -10.01 23.42 -17.21
N LYS A 1035 -11.10 23.03 -17.88
CA LYS A 1035 -12.49 23.23 -17.41
C LYS A 1035 -12.71 22.64 -16.01
N HIS A 1036 -12.05 21.52 -15.71
CA HIS A 1036 -12.14 20.83 -14.43
C HIS A 1036 -10.98 21.15 -13.45
N GLY A 1037 -10.07 22.08 -13.78
CA GLY A 1037 -8.97 22.51 -12.90
C GLY A 1037 -7.83 21.49 -12.74
N ILE A 1038 -7.64 20.62 -13.72
CA ILE A 1038 -6.70 19.49 -13.71
C ILE A 1038 -5.42 19.87 -14.48
N ASP A 1039 -4.26 19.73 -13.84
CA ASP A 1039 -2.94 19.95 -14.46
C ASP A 1039 -2.55 18.77 -15.39
N THR A 1040 -1.76 19.02 -16.44
CA THR A 1040 -1.53 18.03 -17.51
C THR A 1040 -0.05 17.73 -17.81
N ARG A 1041 0.22 16.48 -18.18
CA ARG A 1041 1.50 15.96 -18.72
C ARG A 1041 1.42 15.75 -20.23
N GLY A 1042 2.36 16.34 -20.97
CA GLY A 1042 2.51 16.10 -22.40
C GLY A 1042 3.32 14.82 -22.65
N HIS A 1043 2.65 13.70 -22.89
CA HIS A 1043 3.26 12.39 -23.15
C HIS A 1043 2.98 11.93 -24.60
N CYS A 1044 3.95 11.89 -25.50
CA CYS A 1044 5.34 12.34 -25.42
C CYS A 1044 5.75 13.04 -26.73
N ILE A 1045 6.84 13.80 -26.71
CA ILE A 1045 7.34 14.47 -27.92
C ILE A 1045 7.95 13.43 -28.87
N PHE A 1046 8.84 12.58 -28.34
CA PHE A 1046 9.52 11.46 -28.99
C PHE A 1046 9.48 10.16 -28.16
N TRP A 1047 9.77 9.02 -28.79
CA TRP A 1047 9.85 7.69 -28.17
C TRP A 1047 10.89 6.85 -28.92
N GLU A 1048 11.91 6.32 -28.23
CA GLU A 1048 13.07 5.64 -28.85
C GLU A 1048 12.83 4.19 -29.31
N VAL A 1049 11.74 3.55 -28.88
CA VAL A 1049 11.42 2.16 -29.27
C VAL A 1049 10.91 2.18 -30.71
N GLU A 1050 11.58 1.44 -31.60
CA GLU A 1050 11.35 1.55 -33.04
C GLU A 1050 9.89 1.20 -33.44
N ASP A 1051 9.21 0.28 -32.76
CA ASP A 1051 7.80 -0.05 -33.01
C ASP A 1051 6.83 1.11 -32.71
N ALA A 1052 7.24 2.10 -31.91
CA ALA A 1052 6.48 3.32 -31.64
C ALA A 1052 6.76 4.46 -32.64
N VAL A 1053 7.62 4.24 -33.64
CA VAL A 1053 7.98 5.23 -34.67
C VAL A 1053 7.20 4.98 -35.95
N GLN A 1054 6.60 6.02 -36.55
CA GLN A 1054 5.84 5.89 -37.79
C GLN A 1054 6.71 5.41 -38.96
N GLN A 1055 6.16 4.59 -39.85
CA GLN A 1055 6.90 4.05 -41.01
C GLN A 1055 7.51 5.16 -41.89
N TRP A 1056 6.82 6.29 -42.06
CA TRP A 1056 7.32 7.43 -42.83
C TRP A 1056 8.52 8.13 -42.17
N VAL A 1057 8.66 8.04 -40.83
CA VAL A 1057 9.81 8.55 -40.06
C VAL A 1057 10.97 7.56 -40.15
N LYS A 1058 10.70 6.25 -40.11
CA LYS A 1058 11.71 5.20 -40.34
C LYS A 1058 12.37 5.35 -41.72
N SER A 1059 11.59 5.62 -42.76
CA SER A 1059 12.09 5.79 -44.14
C SER A 1059 12.89 7.08 -44.41
N LEU A 1060 12.98 8.02 -43.48
CA LEU A 1060 13.76 9.26 -43.68
C LEU A 1060 15.27 9.00 -43.61
N GLU A 1061 16.05 9.68 -44.46
CA GLU A 1061 17.50 9.77 -44.30
C GLU A 1061 17.90 10.75 -43.18
N LYS A 1062 19.17 10.73 -42.75
CA LYS A 1062 19.66 11.46 -41.57
C LYS A 1062 19.30 12.96 -41.54
N GLY A 1063 19.42 13.66 -42.67
CA GLY A 1063 19.09 15.09 -42.77
C GLY A 1063 17.59 15.38 -42.69
N ASP A 1064 16.79 14.58 -43.39
CA ASP A 1064 15.32 14.66 -43.38
C ASP A 1064 14.76 14.29 -41.99
N LEU A 1065 15.33 13.27 -41.34
CA LEU A 1065 14.96 12.83 -40.00
C LEU A 1065 15.25 13.92 -38.95
N MET A 1066 16.41 14.58 -39.03
CA MET A 1066 16.73 15.72 -38.18
C MET A 1066 15.74 16.88 -38.42
N THR A 1067 15.40 17.15 -39.68
CA THR A 1067 14.42 18.17 -40.05
C THR A 1067 13.01 17.86 -39.52
N ALA A 1068 12.61 16.58 -39.52
CA ALA A 1068 11.34 16.13 -38.93
C ALA A 1068 11.34 16.28 -37.40
N VAL A 1069 12.42 15.89 -36.72
CA VAL A 1069 12.61 16.10 -35.26
C VAL A 1069 12.50 17.59 -34.89
N GLN A 1070 13.13 18.47 -35.68
CA GLN A 1070 13.06 19.93 -35.47
C GLN A 1070 11.63 20.47 -35.63
N ARG A 1071 10.94 20.13 -36.72
CA ARG A 1071 9.54 20.54 -36.95
C ARG A 1071 8.59 20.01 -35.88
N ARG A 1072 8.82 18.79 -35.39
CA ARG A 1072 8.05 18.17 -34.29
C ARG A 1072 8.20 18.94 -32.98
N LEU A 1073 9.43 19.34 -32.61
CA LEU A 1073 9.70 20.18 -31.44
C LEU A 1073 9.01 21.54 -31.57
N GLU A 1074 9.27 22.26 -32.67
CA GLU A 1074 8.73 23.62 -32.89
C GLU A 1074 7.19 23.62 -32.91
N GLY A 1075 6.57 22.80 -33.76
CA GLY A 1075 5.11 22.79 -33.94
C GLY A 1075 4.34 22.37 -32.69
N LEU A 1076 4.81 21.33 -31.98
CA LEU A 1076 4.14 20.85 -30.77
C LEU A 1076 4.25 21.86 -29.62
N LEU A 1077 5.46 22.37 -29.36
CA LEU A 1077 5.71 23.26 -28.23
C LEU A 1077 5.13 24.66 -28.45
N LEU A 1078 5.05 25.12 -29.70
CA LEU A 1078 4.33 26.35 -30.05
C LEU A 1078 2.82 26.19 -29.83
N ARG A 1079 2.21 25.10 -30.33
CA ARG A 1079 0.76 24.83 -30.18
C ARG A 1079 0.34 24.68 -28.72
N PHE A 1080 1.13 23.96 -27.93
CA PHE A 1080 0.83 23.65 -26.54
C PHE A 1080 1.62 24.47 -25.52
N LYS A 1081 2.08 25.68 -25.92
CA LYS A 1081 2.80 26.63 -25.06
C LYS A 1081 1.97 26.99 -23.82
N GLY A 1082 2.46 26.61 -22.64
CA GLY A 1082 1.75 26.80 -21.38
C GLY A 1082 0.50 25.94 -21.16
N LYS A 1083 0.11 25.08 -22.12
CA LYS A 1083 -1.04 24.15 -21.99
C LYS A 1083 -0.71 22.95 -21.08
N PHE A 1084 0.54 22.48 -21.09
CA PHE A 1084 1.05 21.41 -20.21
C PHE A 1084 2.04 21.97 -19.16
N LYS A 1085 2.08 21.35 -17.97
CA LYS A 1085 3.03 21.73 -16.89
C LYS A 1085 4.40 21.06 -17.00
N HIS A 1086 4.46 19.94 -17.71
CA HIS A 1086 5.69 19.20 -18.04
C HIS A 1086 5.47 18.32 -19.27
N TYR A 1087 6.56 17.95 -19.93
CA TYR A 1087 6.58 17.05 -21.08
C TYR A 1087 7.52 15.88 -20.84
N ASP A 1088 7.17 14.74 -21.40
CA ASP A 1088 8.10 13.65 -21.64
C ASP A 1088 8.73 13.90 -23.01
N VAL A 1089 9.95 14.47 -22.99
CA VAL A 1089 10.65 14.89 -24.21
C VAL A 1089 10.97 13.67 -25.07
N ASN A 1090 11.59 12.65 -24.49
CA ASN A 1090 11.91 11.42 -25.20
C ASN A 1090 11.72 10.21 -24.28
N ASN A 1091 10.92 9.25 -24.72
CA ASN A 1091 10.45 8.13 -23.91
C ASN A 1091 11.26 6.84 -24.18
N GLU A 1092 11.44 6.01 -23.15
CA GLU A 1092 12.12 4.70 -23.22
C GLU A 1092 13.57 4.68 -23.78
N MET A 1093 14.37 5.72 -23.54
CA MET A 1093 15.80 5.82 -23.93
C MET A 1093 16.75 4.75 -23.32
N LEU A 1094 16.22 3.76 -22.60
CA LEU A 1094 16.94 2.58 -22.09
C LEU A 1094 16.50 1.26 -22.76
N HIS A 1095 15.38 1.27 -23.49
CA HIS A 1095 14.82 0.09 -24.18
C HIS A 1095 14.86 0.22 -25.71
N GLY A 1096 15.08 1.43 -26.24
CA GLY A 1096 15.34 1.69 -27.65
C GLY A 1096 16.37 2.80 -27.85
N SER A 1097 16.77 3.01 -29.09
CA SER A 1097 17.77 4.03 -29.48
C SER A 1097 17.64 4.51 -30.94
N PHE A 1098 16.44 4.40 -31.53
CA PHE A 1098 16.18 4.76 -32.94
C PHE A 1098 16.70 6.15 -33.35
N TYR A 1099 16.52 7.21 -32.53
CA TYR A 1099 17.01 8.54 -32.89
C TYR A 1099 18.52 8.65 -32.65
N ARG A 1100 19.04 8.09 -31.55
CA ARG A 1100 20.49 8.08 -31.25
C ARG A 1100 21.29 7.42 -32.36
N ASP A 1101 20.88 6.22 -32.79
CA ASP A 1101 21.66 5.40 -33.70
C ASP A 1101 21.65 5.96 -35.14
N ARG A 1102 20.66 6.80 -35.49
CA ARG A 1102 20.52 7.42 -36.81
C ARG A 1102 20.99 8.88 -36.86
N LEU A 1103 20.81 9.65 -35.79
CA LEU A 1103 21.19 11.07 -35.72
C LEU A 1103 22.54 11.28 -35.01
N GLY A 1104 22.89 10.46 -34.03
CA GLY A 1104 24.15 10.48 -33.25
C GLY A 1104 23.92 10.76 -31.76
N GLU A 1105 24.93 10.45 -30.92
CA GLU A 1105 24.89 10.55 -29.44
C GLU A 1105 24.34 11.87 -28.89
N ASP A 1106 24.66 13.01 -29.54
CA ASP A 1106 24.22 14.34 -29.10
C ASP A 1106 22.69 14.57 -29.22
N ILE A 1107 21.93 13.70 -29.91
CA ILE A 1107 20.52 13.96 -30.22
C ILE A 1107 19.63 14.08 -28.97
N HIS A 1108 19.89 13.27 -27.94
CA HIS A 1108 19.14 13.39 -26.68
C HIS A 1108 19.37 14.77 -26.04
N ALA A 1109 20.62 15.22 -25.99
CA ALA A 1109 21.00 16.52 -25.45
C ALA A 1109 20.51 17.69 -26.33
N TYR A 1110 20.26 17.47 -27.63
CA TYR A 1110 19.60 18.41 -28.52
C TYR A 1110 18.09 18.50 -28.22
N MET A 1111 17.38 17.37 -28.23
CA MET A 1111 15.92 17.31 -28.00
C MET A 1111 15.50 17.97 -26.69
N PHE A 1112 16.21 17.70 -25.58
CA PHE A 1112 15.92 18.30 -24.29
C PHE A 1112 16.23 19.81 -24.24
N ARG A 1113 17.25 20.28 -24.96
CA ARG A 1113 17.64 21.71 -25.03
C ARG A 1113 16.60 22.53 -25.79
N GLU A 1114 16.21 22.08 -26.98
CA GLU A 1114 15.20 22.77 -27.79
C GLU A 1114 13.83 22.71 -27.12
N ALA A 1115 13.51 21.60 -26.45
CA ALA A 1115 12.31 21.50 -25.64
C ALA A 1115 12.29 22.56 -24.52
N GLN A 1116 13.41 22.78 -23.83
CA GLN A 1116 13.55 23.80 -22.80
C GLN A 1116 13.43 25.23 -23.35
N ALA A 1117 13.96 25.49 -24.56
CA ALA A 1117 13.85 26.78 -25.23
C ALA A 1117 12.38 27.11 -25.61
N GLY A 1118 11.62 26.13 -26.11
CA GLY A 1118 10.20 26.29 -26.41
C GLY A 1118 9.32 26.43 -25.16
N SER A 1119 9.64 25.73 -24.07
CA SER A 1119 8.79 25.60 -22.88
C SER A 1119 8.92 26.75 -21.85
N LEU A 1120 9.17 27.98 -22.30
CA LEU A 1120 9.71 29.15 -21.57
C LEU A 1120 8.83 29.76 -20.43
N SER A 1121 8.10 28.94 -19.67
CA SER A 1121 7.32 29.31 -18.48
C SER A 1121 7.38 28.28 -17.34
N TYR A 1122 7.76 27.01 -17.60
CA TYR A 1122 7.88 25.97 -16.57
C TYR A 1122 9.10 25.08 -16.82
N PRO A 1123 9.76 24.58 -15.75
CA PRO A 1123 10.97 23.78 -15.88
C PRO A 1123 10.64 22.35 -16.33
N LEU A 1124 11.19 21.95 -17.47
CA LEU A 1124 11.34 20.53 -17.78
C LEU A 1124 12.14 19.85 -16.67
N ARG A 1125 11.67 18.67 -16.26
CA ARG A 1125 12.42 17.78 -15.38
C ARG A 1125 12.85 16.58 -16.21
N GLU A 1126 14.17 16.50 -16.42
CA GLU A 1126 14.91 15.22 -16.39
C GLU A 1126 14.40 14.33 -15.25
#